data_AF-A0A9K3Q8Y8-F1
#
_entry.id   AF-A0A9K3Q8Y8-F1
#
_cell.length_a   1.000
_cell.length_b   1.000
_cell.length_c   1.000
_cell.angle_alpha   90.00
_cell.angle_beta   90.00
_cell.angle_gamma   90.00
#
_symmetry.space_group_name_H-M   'P 1'
#
loop_
_entity.id
_entity.type
_entity.pdbx_description
1 polymer ?
#
loop_
_entity_poly.entity_id
_entity_poly.type
_entity_poly.pdbx_seq_one_letter_code
_entity_poly.pdbx_strand_id
1 'polypeptide(L)'
;MIVGGKDDTIPISDDGARQILSQLVRLGYFHCREEDEINNYQDDNSDDDLDSFRKWKSSHEGGNSTPYSWDGYCQVIATTQKDVYFTHKGLAKELTQQLDGNIHQGRATLPSLCRDLNVDCETVFLSTFQQQQPSTSVSSSIWDVLPTSVTVLTQGGDLELVSESYWERTAKEVASRVQAQGNCKVVELSSDWKIPLDVFVDRVVMTNIPSNISYLENTKTLVSTGFLQQTRQQVFDYFRNLKEPINIVAACQNNGWESEQVLEWMRNADVDEIDGEVHIDKNSRQTAMYVPQSYRQQQEQSVVDFLTANGFVTLDRAPNRHMLTALVQDRFPDAFVIGDYDVIILDTVLEEGRAGISEYLTSSSTEILDLQEYLPTELLQSHITPTILSKIGFDESQAVAIVTNDQAIIVRNKLIQEIEEKHLTQLVQDFANSKAEELIRSKNAHVDEEIGDHSTKNKRGGKSKSNRGRGDKQKTTDDNNCMVLLSDVAKAVLDAYPKLQTGGPLPASIGWEEELDDEGESSNSLVIEFCRKAFYTPTFQKKCKQAVDAELKRLQSERISKATLSRKDAAAKFRSVEAAFEEAFVTLCYLVQAQSKFLTFASSSEAFDKECMEILKSEFLQGPCADLTSRITQQCIFKNEQDDLFTFDHPEDLNIKKAQTENGLPDYCSSVDTAARRYPRTFLSCPPPRDPLPVLRESFSGTTGVALSRLWILCGGECYQGGIIQVADEDETEEVLHVRPGNVDGFLSHVEENSLSLCGLPFKKLDKKSEKNLLFSRKQQVASLLSLSSDPTTILEYTIMILFQQVRQLVVSGSLLRGPILTALSEERKIPEAVATALQILNQAIESGGDAVSDEALLSLIKDCGTCKDIAKHDIGPLEAHLSSL
;
A
#
# COMPACT_ATOMS: atom_id res chain seq x y z
N MET A 1 -85.02 35.13 42.72
CA MET A 1 -84.34 34.89 44.02
C MET A 1 -82.96 34.34 43.72
N ILE A 2 -81.91 34.89 44.33
CA ILE A 2 -80.57 34.29 44.30
C ILE A 2 -80.42 33.49 45.58
N VAL A 3 -80.17 32.19 45.45
CA VAL A 3 -79.82 31.34 46.59
C VAL A 3 -78.32 31.52 46.80
N GLY A 4 -77.95 32.14 47.92
CA GLY A 4 -76.59 32.08 48.42
C GLY A 4 -76.33 30.70 48.99
N GLY A 5 -75.10 30.19 48.88
CA GLY A 5 -74.76 28.85 49.38
C GLY A 5 -75.18 28.65 50.85
N LYS A 6 -75.98 27.58 51.07
CA LYS A 6 -76.65 27.14 52.32
C LYS A 6 -77.69 28.12 52.88
N ASP A 7 -78.92 27.93 52.41
CA ASP A 7 -80.22 28.29 52.99
C ASP A 7 -80.56 29.77 53.29
N ASP A 8 -79.69 30.75 52.99
CA ASP A 8 -80.09 32.16 53.00
C ASP A 8 -80.54 32.63 51.60
N THR A 9 -81.84 32.89 51.50
CA THR A 9 -82.45 33.54 50.33
C THR A 9 -82.51 35.04 50.60
N ILE A 10 -81.72 35.81 49.84
CA ILE A 10 -81.80 37.28 49.90
C ILE A 10 -82.91 37.73 48.93
N PRO A 11 -83.95 38.44 49.41
CA PRO A 11 -84.92 39.05 48.53
C PRO A 11 -84.23 40.18 47.77
N ILE A 12 -84.11 40.01 46.46
CA ILE A 12 -83.60 41.05 45.58
C ILE A 12 -84.79 41.91 45.20
N SER A 13 -84.61 43.23 45.19
CA SER A 13 -85.63 44.12 44.63
C SER A 13 -85.89 43.75 43.16
N ASP A 14 -87.11 43.95 42.67
CA ASP A 14 -87.43 43.68 41.27
C ASP A 14 -86.51 44.44 40.31
N ASP A 15 -86.07 45.63 40.69
CA ASP A 15 -85.13 46.44 39.91
C ASP A 15 -83.71 45.83 39.90
N GLY A 16 -83.23 45.35 41.06
CA GLY A 16 -81.96 44.65 41.16
C GLY A 16 -81.96 43.33 40.38
N ALA A 17 -83.08 42.60 40.39
CA ALA A 17 -83.25 41.39 39.60
C ALA A 17 -83.24 41.69 38.10
N ARG A 18 -83.91 42.77 37.66
CA ARG A 18 -83.91 43.24 36.26
C ARG A 18 -82.51 43.68 35.80
N GLN A 19 -81.76 44.39 36.63
CA GLN A 19 -80.39 44.79 36.29
C GLN A 19 -79.46 43.58 36.15
N ILE A 20 -79.51 42.63 37.07
CA ILE A 20 -78.69 41.41 36.99
C ILE A 20 -79.06 40.61 35.73
N LEU A 21 -80.36 40.41 35.45
CA LEU A 21 -80.83 39.73 34.24
C LEU A 21 -80.41 40.45 32.96
N SER A 22 -80.56 41.76 32.89
CA SER A 22 -80.14 42.56 31.73
C SER A 22 -78.63 42.45 31.48
N GLN A 23 -77.82 42.46 32.55
CA GLN A 23 -76.38 42.26 32.45
C GLN A 23 -76.03 40.84 32.00
N LEU A 24 -76.69 39.81 32.52
CA LEU A 24 -76.46 38.41 32.10
C LEU A 24 -76.84 38.19 30.62
N VAL A 25 -77.93 38.80 30.14
CA VAL A 25 -78.33 38.77 28.73
C VAL A 25 -77.32 39.52 27.86
N ARG A 26 -76.93 40.75 28.22
CA ARG A 26 -75.90 41.51 27.49
C ARG A 26 -74.55 40.81 27.43
N LEU A 27 -74.24 40.02 28.45
CA LEU A 27 -72.99 39.26 28.52
C LEU A 27 -73.08 37.89 27.83
N GLY A 28 -74.24 37.54 27.25
CA GLY A 28 -74.42 36.37 26.38
C GLY A 28 -74.67 35.05 27.11
N TYR A 29 -75.09 35.07 28.38
CA TYR A 29 -75.36 33.84 29.14
C TYR A 29 -76.67 33.12 28.75
N PHE A 30 -77.50 33.73 27.88
CA PHE A 30 -78.70 33.13 27.28
C PHE A 30 -78.66 33.35 25.76
N HIS A 31 -79.00 32.33 24.95
CA HIS A 31 -78.82 32.36 23.50
C HIS A 31 -80.10 31.91 22.76
N CYS A 32 -80.71 32.78 21.94
CA CYS A 32 -81.78 32.40 21.01
C CYS A 32 -81.15 32.17 19.62
N ARG A 33 -81.25 30.94 19.12
CA ARG A 33 -80.75 30.51 17.80
C ARG A 33 -81.74 30.91 16.72
N GLU A 34 -81.51 32.06 16.10
CA GLU A 34 -81.81 32.38 14.69
C GLU A 34 -81.06 33.67 14.40
N GLU A 35 -79.79 33.52 13.99
CA GLU A 35 -78.79 34.59 13.87
C GLU A 35 -78.92 35.46 12.60
N ASP A 36 -79.98 35.33 11.81
CA ASP A 36 -80.06 36.03 10.52
C ASP A 36 -81.12 37.15 10.42
N GLU A 37 -81.89 37.47 11.48
CA GLU A 37 -82.84 38.61 11.45
C GLU A 37 -82.65 39.70 12.52
N ILE A 38 -81.67 39.60 13.44
CA ILE A 38 -81.47 40.62 14.51
C ILE A 38 -80.46 41.71 14.11
N ASN A 39 -79.70 41.54 13.03
CA ASN A 39 -78.79 42.58 12.54
C ASN A 39 -79.48 43.73 11.77
N ASN A 40 -80.83 43.82 11.79
CA ASN A 40 -81.55 44.87 11.05
C ASN A 40 -82.61 45.66 11.84
N TYR A 41 -82.60 45.63 13.18
CA TYR A 41 -83.36 46.59 13.97
C TYR A 41 -82.42 47.38 14.88
N GLN A 42 -81.93 48.50 14.34
CA GLN A 42 -81.61 49.66 15.17
C GLN A 42 -82.93 50.29 15.63
N ASP A 43 -82.88 50.74 16.88
CA ASP A 43 -83.81 51.61 17.59
C ASP A 43 -85.16 51.04 18.08
N ASP A 44 -85.40 51.43 19.34
CA ASP A 44 -86.67 51.57 20.05
C ASP A 44 -87.36 50.34 20.68
N ASN A 45 -87.21 50.29 22.02
CA ASN A 45 -88.28 50.07 23.00
C ASN A 45 -89.48 49.20 22.58
N SER A 46 -89.41 47.90 22.85
CA SER A 46 -90.60 47.15 23.27
C SER A 46 -90.24 45.85 23.99
N ASP A 47 -91.19 45.42 24.82
CA ASP A 47 -91.22 44.31 25.79
C ASP A 47 -90.94 42.88 25.23
N ASP A 48 -90.17 42.72 24.16
CA ASP A 48 -90.16 41.48 23.36
C ASP A 48 -89.15 40.40 23.81
N ASP A 49 -88.32 40.66 24.82
CA ASP A 49 -87.33 39.69 25.32
C ASP A 49 -87.97 38.52 26.12
N LEU A 50 -89.09 38.78 26.80
CA LEU A 50 -89.81 37.74 27.55
C LEU A 50 -90.64 36.82 26.63
N ASP A 51 -91.12 37.35 25.50
CA ASP A 51 -91.88 36.59 24.51
C ASP A 51 -90.97 35.73 23.64
N SER A 52 -89.73 36.20 23.40
CA SER A 52 -88.64 35.42 22.81
C SER A 52 -88.27 34.20 23.67
N PHE A 53 -88.19 34.38 25.00
CA PHE A 53 -87.95 33.27 25.94
C PHE A 53 -89.13 32.28 26.01
N ARG A 54 -90.38 32.75 25.92
CA ARG A 54 -91.58 31.88 25.88
C ARG A 54 -91.69 31.07 24.58
N LYS A 55 -91.35 31.66 23.43
CA LYS A 55 -91.32 30.99 22.11
C LYS A 55 -90.22 29.92 22.01
N TRP A 56 -89.05 30.17 22.64
CA TRP A 56 -87.99 29.18 22.74
C TRP A 56 -88.43 27.95 23.57
N LYS A 57 -89.16 28.18 24.67
CA LYS A 57 -89.65 27.12 25.56
C LYS A 57 -90.68 26.20 24.88
N SER A 58 -91.60 26.74 24.07
CA SER A 58 -92.63 25.95 23.40
C SER A 58 -92.13 25.16 22.18
N SER A 59 -91.00 25.54 21.59
CA SER A 59 -90.39 24.84 20.43
C SER A 59 -89.47 23.67 20.83
N HIS A 60 -89.11 23.53 22.11
CA HIS A 60 -88.18 22.50 22.60
C HIS A 60 -88.82 21.42 23.52
N GLU A 61 -90.15 21.40 23.69
CA GLU A 61 -90.86 20.38 24.49
C GLU A 61 -91.37 19.17 23.66
N GLY A 62 -91.09 19.10 22.36
CA GLY A 62 -91.57 18.05 21.45
C GLY A 62 -90.52 17.02 21.00
N GLY A 63 -89.81 16.35 21.91
CA GLY A 63 -88.93 15.24 21.54
C GLY A 63 -88.01 14.78 22.67
N ASN A 64 -88.12 13.51 23.07
CA ASN A 64 -87.33 12.88 24.12
C ASN A 64 -85.81 13.07 23.90
N SER A 65 -85.22 14.02 24.63
CA SER A 65 -83.82 14.01 25.04
C SER A 65 -83.73 14.55 26.47
N THR A 66 -82.86 13.95 27.25
CA THR A 66 -82.63 14.14 28.69
C THR A 66 -82.60 15.61 29.15
N PRO A 67 -83.13 15.94 30.35
CA PRO A 67 -83.12 17.31 30.87
C PRO A 67 -81.68 17.72 31.25
N TYR A 68 -81.16 18.78 30.63
CA TYR A 68 -79.94 19.44 31.09
C TYR A 68 -80.14 19.98 32.51
N SER A 69 -79.25 19.57 33.42
CA SER A 69 -79.13 20.15 34.76
C SER A 69 -78.73 21.62 34.66
N TRP A 70 -79.47 22.52 35.31
CA TRP A 70 -79.10 23.92 35.48
C TRP A 70 -78.29 24.09 36.76
N ASP A 71 -77.04 23.63 36.76
CA ASP A 71 -76.09 23.90 37.85
C ASP A 71 -75.15 25.05 37.43
N GLY A 72 -75.47 26.28 37.84
CA GLY A 72 -74.60 27.43 37.61
C GLY A 72 -75.06 28.68 38.35
N TYR A 73 -74.63 28.85 39.61
CA TYR A 73 -74.87 30.06 40.40
C TYR A 73 -73.88 31.18 39.98
N CYS A 74 -74.36 32.37 39.60
CA CYS A 74 -73.50 33.53 39.31
C CYS A 74 -73.04 34.24 40.59
N GLN A 75 -71.73 34.39 40.79
CA GLN A 75 -71.13 35.14 41.90
C GLN A 75 -71.06 36.64 41.57
N VAL A 76 -71.42 37.49 42.54
CA VAL A 76 -71.49 38.95 42.35
C VAL A 76 -70.87 39.66 43.56
N ILE A 77 -70.03 40.67 43.31
CA ILE A 77 -69.37 41.48 44.35
C ILE A 77 -70.17 42.76 44.56
N ALA A 78 -70.59 43.02 45.80
CA ALA A 78 -71.29 44.24 46.15
C ALA A 78 -70.30 45.39 46.39
N THR A 79 -70.70 46.60 46.03
CA THR A 79 -70.07 47.83 46.56
C THR A 79 -70.20 47.86 48.08
N THR A 80 -69.30 48.56 48.76
CA THR A 80 -69.31 48.66 50.24
C THR A 80 -70.62 49.24 50.80
N GLN A 81 -71.35 50.03 50.01
CA GLN A 81 -72.66 50.60 50.35
C GLN A 81 -73.85 49.68 49.97
N LYS A 82 -73.62 48.56 49.27
CA LYS A 82 -74.60 47.55 48.80
C LYS A 82 -75.66 48.02 47.81
N ASP A 83 -75.45 49.17 47.18
CA ASP A 83 -76.39 49.73 46.19
C ASP A 83 -76.10 49.25 44.77
N VAL A 84 -74.83 48.98 44.47
CA VAL A 84 -74.38 48.52 43.14
C VAL A 84 -73.62 47.21 43.28
N TYR A 85 -73.82 46.31 42.31
CA TYR A 85 -73.26 44.97 42.29
C TYR A 85 -72.51 44.73 40.97
N PHE A 86 -71.26 44.29 41.07
CA PHE A 86 -70.40 43.99 39.93
C PHE A 86 -70.22 42.48 39.75
N THR A 87 -70.32 42.02 38.51
CA THR A 87 -69.76 40.72 38.13
C THR A 87 -68.24 40.85 38.03
N HIS A 88 -67.49 39.74 38.17
CA HIS A 88 -66.02 39.75 38.00
C HIS A 88 -65.59 40.37 36.66
N LYS A 89 -66.33 40.09 35.57
CA LYS A 89 -66.12 40.67 34.24
C LYS A 89 -66.41 42.17 34.18
N GLY A 90 -67.45 42.62 34.89
CA GLY A 90 -67.78 44.05 34.99
C GLY A 90 -66.74 44.83 35.80
N LEU A 91 -66.28 44.27 36.92
CA LEU A 91 -65.27 44.91 37.76
C LEU A 91 -63.90 44.99 37.05
N ALA A 92 -63.50 43.94 36.32
CA ALA A 92 -62.27 43.95 35.52
C ALA A 92 -62.27 45.07 34.46
N LYS A 93 -63.42 45.31 33.81
CA LYS A 93 -63.58 46.41 32.84
C LYS A 93 -63.42 47.78 33.50
N GLU A 94 -64.05 47.98 34.66
CA GLU A 94 -64.01 49.25 35.37
C GLU A 94 -62.61 49.54 35.96
N LEU A 95 -61.93 48.52 36.51
CA LEU A 95 -60.54 48.62 36.96
C LEU A 95 -59.60 49.05 35.83
N THR A 96 -59.76 48.44 34.65
CA THR A 96 -58.97 48.79 33.46
C THR A 96 -59.23 50.24 33.03
N GLN A 97 -60.50 50.68 33.06
CA GLN A 97 -60.87 52.05 32.70
C GLN A 97 -60.29 53.10 33.66
N GLN A 98 -60.23 52.82 34.96
CA GLN A 98 -59.60 53.73 35.93
C GLN A 98 -58.07 53.73 35.84
N LEU A 99 -57.47 52.59 35.53
CA LEU A 99 -56.01 52.47 35.33
C LEU A 99 -55.53 53.35 34.17
N ASP A 100 -56.24 53.31 33.04
CA ASP A 100 -55.97 54.15 31.86
C ASP A 100 -56.54 55.58 31.99
N GLY A 101 -57.20 55.90 33.11
CA GLY A 101 -57.67 57.24 33.42
C GLY A 101 -56.53 58.22 33.67
N ASN A 102 -56.83 59.53 33.54
CA ASN A 102 -55.86 60.62 33.72
C ASN A 102 -55.17 60.66 35.09
N ILE A 103 -55.74 59.99 36.09
CA ILE A 103 -55.26 59.99 37.48
C ILE A 103 -54.02 59.08 37.61
N HIS A 104 -54.11 57.86 37.10
CA HIS A 104 -53.11 56.81 37.31
C HIS A 104 -52.15 56.62 36.13
N GLN A 105 -52.45 57.24 34.97
CA GLN A 105 -51.57 57.29 33.78
C GLN A 105 -51.02 55.92 33.33
N GLY A 106 -51.77 54.85 33.60
CA GLY A 106 -51.43 53.48 33.22
C GLY A 106 -50.62 52.69 34.23
N ARG A 107 -50.32 53.18 35.45
CA ARG A 107 -49.70 52.36 36.51
C ARG A 107 -50.25 52.74 37.89
N ALA A 108 -50.90 51.79 38.58
CA ALA A 108 -51.45 52.02 39.91
C ALA A 108 -51.47 50.76 40.79
N THR A 109 -51.48 50.96 42.11
CA THR A 109 -51.66 49.87 43.08
C THR A 109 -53.13 49.43 43.14
N LEU A 110 -53.38 48.14 43.36
CA LEU A 110 -54.75 47.61 43.48
C LEU A 110 -55.55 48.28 44.61
N PRO A 111 -54.98 48.54 45.82
CA PRO A 111 -55.71 49.23 46.87
C PRO A 111 -56.14 50.65 46.49
N SER A 112 -55.34 51.38 45.69
CA SER A 112 -55.76 52.69 45.19
C SER A 112 -56.94 52.59 44.23
N LEU A 113 -56.93 51.63 43.31
CA LEU A 113 -58.00 51.46 42.33
C LEU A 113 -59.31 51.00 42.97
N CYS A 114 -59.26 50.07 43.94
CA CYS A 114 -60.44 49.61 44.65
C CYS A 114 -61.07 50.73 45.51
N ARG A 115 -60.25 51.62 46.10
CA ARG A 115 -60.74 52.79 46.82
C ARG A 115 -61.50 53.74 45.90
N ASP A 116 -60.96 53.99 44.70
CA ASP A 116 -61.59 54.88 43.73
C ASP A 116 -62.94 54.33 43.23
N LEU A 117 -63.08 53.00 43.15
CA LEU A 117 -64.31 52.32 42.75
C LEU A 117 -65.27 51.99 43.91
N ASN A 118 -64.90 52.33 45.15
CA ASN A 118 -65.66 52.05 46.37
C ASN A 118 -66.02 50.56 46.55
N VAL A 119 -65.11 49.67 46.13
CA VAL A 119 -65.21 48.22 46.27
C VAL A 119 -64.31 47.76 47.41
N ASP A 120 -64.79 46.80 48.21
CA ASP A 120 -63.99 46.24 49.28
C ASP A 120 -62.79 45.46 48.73
N CYS A 121 -61.58 45.95 49.01
CA CYS A 121 -60.33 45.33 48.61
C CYS A 121 -60.23 43.89 49.13
N GLU A 122 -60.66 43.62 50.37
CA GLU A 122 -60.44 42.32 51.01
C GLU A 122 -61.22 41.22 50.30
N THR A 123 -62.44 41.52 49.84
CA THR A 123 -63.25 40.61 49.02
C THR A 123 -62.61 40.33 47.64
N VAL A 124 -62.01 41.34 47.00
CA VAL A 124 -61.26 41.17 45.74
C VAL A 124 -59.98 40.34 45.98
N PHE A 125 -59.30 40.55 47.11
CA PHE A 125 -58.11 39.78 47.52
C PHE A 125 -58.44 38.34 47.96
N LEU A 126 -59.57 38.07 48.61
CA LEU A 126 -59.96 36.71 49.00
C LEU A 126 -60.26 35.82 47.79
N SER A 127 -60.74 36.42 46.69
CA SER A 127 -60.87 35.75 45.38
C SER A 127 -59.53 35.34 44.76
N THR A 128 -58.41 35.81 45.33
CA THR A 128 -57.04 35.44 44.97
C THR A 128 -56.54 34.21 45.74
N PHE A 129 -57.06 33.91 46.94
CA PHE A 129 -56.52 32.86 47.82
C PHE A 129 -57.30 31.53 47.86
N GLN A 130 -58.51 31.45 47.29
CA GLN A 130 -59.30 30.20 47.24
C GLN A 130 -58.91 29.20 46.14
N GLN A 131 -57.82 29.41 45.41
CA GLN A 131 -57.32 28.46 44.41
C GLN A 131 -56.51 27.30 45.04
N GLN A 132 -57.14 26.41 45.80
CA GLN A 132 -56.56 25.08 46.10
C GLN A 132 -57.61 23.97 46.25
N GLN A 133 -58.52 23.80 45.27
CA GLN A 133 -59.02 22.47 44.87
C GLN A 133 -59.40 22.44 43.39
N PRO A 134 -59.06 21.38 42.63
CA PRO A 134 -59.38 21.28 41.21
C PRO A 134 -60.68 20.47 41.02
N SER A 135 -61.78 21.13 40.65
CA SER A 135 -62.87 20.45 39.95
C SER A 135 -63.70 21.40 39.09
N THR A 136 -63.67 21.13 37.78
CA THR A 136 -64.71 21.36 36.77
C THR A 136 -65.39 22.73 36.70
N SER A 137 -64.89 23.53 35.74
CA SER A 137 -65.63 24.38 34.79
C SER A 137 -66.71 25.32 35.34
N VAL A 138 -66.30 26.48 35.87
CA VAL A 138 -66.55 27.85 35.35
C VAL A 138 -65.57 28.80 36.06
N SER A 139 -64.74 29.55 35.33
CA SER A 139 -63.80 30.55 35.87
C SER A 139 -64.57 31.60 36.68
N SER A 140 -64.26 31.74 37.96
CA SER A 140 -64.98 32.66 38.86
C SER A 140 -64.05 33.62 39.61
N SER A 141 -62.81 33.85 39.15
CA SER A 141 -61.93 34.89 39.69
C SER A 141 -61.81 36.09 38.76
N ILE A 142 -61.54 37.28 39.32
CA ILE A 142 -61.39 38.52 38.56
C ILE A 142 -60.12 38.53 37.69
N TRP A 143 -59.07 37.84 38.13
CA TRP A 143 -57.76 37.81 37.47
C TRP A 143 -57.80 37.09 36.12
N ASP A 144 -58.66 36.08 36.00
CA ASP A 144 -58.87 35.34 34.75
C ASP A 144 -59.61 36.16 33.69
N VAL A 145 -60.27 37.25 34.11
CA VAL A 145 -61.13 38.09 33.26
C VAL A 145 -60.49 39.47 33.00
N LEU A 146 -59.34 39.78 33.61
CA LEU A 146 -58.60 40.99 33.28
C LEU A 146 -58.11 40.92 31.83
N PRO A 147 -58.15 42.04 31.09
CA PRO A 147 -57.57 42.09 29.75
C PRO A 147 -56.09 41.75 29.77
N THR A 148 -55.61 41.05 28.74
CA THR A 148 -54.18 40.74 28.53
C THR A 148 -53.31 41.99 28.37
N SER A 149 -53.92 43.15 28.12
CA SER A 149 -53.29 44.47 28.06
C SER A 149 -52.94 45.06 29.44
N VAL A 150 -53.31 44.38 30.54
CA VAL A 150 -52.94 44.78 31.90
C VAL A 150 -51.93 43.79 32.46
N THR A 151 -50.74 44.27 32.76
CA THR A 151 -49.67 43.50 33.41
C THR A 151 -49.76 43.67 34.92
N VAL A 152 -49.74 42.56 35.65
CA VAL A 152 -49.72 42.57 37.13
C VAL A 152 -48.27 42.50 37.61
N LEU A 153 -47.82 43.50 38.35
CA LEU A 153 -46.53 43.49 39.02
C LEU A 153 -46.71 43.23 40.51
N THR A 154 -45.97 42.25 41.04
CA THR A 154 -45.94 41.94 42.47
C THR A 154 -44.59 42.40 43.04
N GLN A 155 -44.49 43.68 43.39
CA GLN A 155 -43.28 44.22 44.00
C GLN A 155 -43.58 44.73 45.42
N GLY A 156 -42.82 44.27 46.41
CA GLY A 156 -42.84 44.82 47.77
C GLY A 156 -44.04 44.44 48.64
N GLY A 157 -44.88 43.48 48.23
CA GLY A 157 -46.05 43.01 48.98
C GLY A 157 -47.37 43.63 48.51
N ASP A 158 -47.32 44.69 47.70
CA ASP A 158 -48.48 45.29 47.05
C ASP A 158 -48.58 44.83 45.57
N LEU A 159 -49.80 44.75 45.08
CA LEU A 159 -50.10 44.32 43.72
C LEU A 159 -50.36 45.56 42.85
N GLU A 160 -49.50 45.79 41.85
CA GLU A 160 -49.60 46.91 40.90
C GLU A 160 -50.15 46.43 39.56
N LEU A 161 -51.04 47.23 38.96
CA LEU A 161 -51.53 47.02 37.61
C LEU A 161 -50.86 48.04 36.69
N VAL A 162 -50.34 47.58 35.55
CA VAL A 162 -49.70 48.40 34.51
C VAL A 162 -50.42 48.18 33.20
N SER A 163 -50.86 49.24 32.53
CA SER A 163 -51.50 49.16 31.23
C SER A 163 -50.50 49.20 30.08
N GLU A 164 -50.92 48.72 28.92
CA GLU A 164 -50.11 48.73 27.70
C GLU A 164 -49.67 50.15 27.30
N SER A 165 -50.51 51.16 27.54
CA SER A 165 -50.21 52.56 27.22
C SER A 165 -49.01 53.12 28.02
N TYR A 166 -48.76 52.58 29.22
CA TYR A 166 -47.57 52.90 30.01
C TYR A 166 -46.29 52.30 29.40
N TRP A 167 -46.37 51.06 28.90
CA TRP A 167 -45.24 50.37 28.28
C TRP A 167 -44.80 51.07 26.99
N GLU A 168 -45.74 51.43 26.13
CA GLU A 168 -45.46 52.18 24.89
C GLU A 168 -44.80 53.54 25.15
N ARG A 169 -45.26 54.27 26.18
CA ARG A 169 -44.69 55.57 26.57
C ARG A 169 -43.27 55.41 27.08
N THR A 170 -43.07 54.45 27.99
CA THR A 170 -41.76 54.13 28.57
C THR A 170 -40.76 53.75 27.47
N ALA A 171 -41.16 52.94 26.49
CA ALA A 171 -40.31 52.56 25.38
C ALA A 171 -39.89 53.75 24.51
N LYS A 172 -40.77 54.73 24.26
CA LYS A 172 -40.43 55.96 23.52
C LYS A 172 -39.44 56.85 24.27
N GLU A 173 -39.57 56.94 25.59
CA GLU A 173 -38.63 57.70 26.44
C GLU A 173 -37.25 57.04 26.48
N VAL A 174 -37.23 55.73 26.71
CA VAL A 174 -36.00 54.91 26.64
C VAL A 174 -35.34 55.08 25.29
N ALA A 175 -36.12 55.06 24.21
CA ALA A 175 -35.61 55.21 22.86
C ALA A 175 -34.95 56.57 22.63
N SER A 176 -35.60 57.64 23.07
CA SER A 176 -35.05 59.01 22.98
C SER A 176 -33.74 59.15 23.74
N ARG A 177 -33.62 58.49 24.90
CA ARG A 177 -32.38 58.49 25.70
C ARG A 177 -31.24 57.75 25.01
N VAL A 178 -31.50 56.57 24.46
CA VAL A 178 -30.49 55.79 23.70
C VAL A 178 -30.04 56.56 22.46
N GLN A 179 -30.95 57.25 21.78
CA GLN A 179 -30.61 58.05 20.62
C GLN A 179 -29.72 59.26 20.96
N ALA A 180 -29.92 59.87 22.14
CA ALA A 180 -29.09 60.98 22.61
C ALA A 180 -27.70 60.55 23.09
N GLN A 181 -27.61 59.40 23.77
CA GLN A 181 -26.35 58.89 24.35
C GLN A 181 -25.57 57.97 23.39
N GLY A 182 -26.19 57.51 22.31
CA GLY A 182 -25.60 56.59 21.34
C GLY A 182 -25.75 55.12 21.77
N ASN A 183 -25.37 54.79 23.01
CA ASN A 183 -25.58 53.48 23.63
C ASN A 183 -25.97 53.61 25.13
N CYS A 184 -26.75 52.66 25.64
CA CYS A 184 -27.15 52.59 27.06
C CYS A 184 -27.28 51.14 27.53
N LYS A 185 -26.82 50.82 28.75
CA LYS A 185 -26.99 49.47 29.33
C LYS A 185 -28.41 49.26 29.84
N VAL A 186 -28.99 48.10 29.55
CA VAL A 186 -30.38 47.79 29.94
C VAL A 186 -30.56 47.69 31.46
N VAL A 187 -29.54 47.28 32.20
CA VAL A 187 -29.57 47.21 33.67
C VAL A 187 -29.70 48.59 34.31
N GLU A 188 -29.04 49.60 33.74
CA GLU A 188 -29.11 50.99 34.21
C GLU A 188 -30.51 51.57 33.93
N LEU A 189 -31.05 51.28 32.74
CA LEU A 189 -32.40 51.70 32.35
C LEU A 189 -33.49 51.03 33.20
N SER A 190 -33.41 49.72 33.47
CA SER A 190 -34.39 49.04 34.33
C SER A 190 -34.42 49.61 35.76
N SER A 191 -33.24 49.98 36.28
CA SER A 191 -33.12 50.59 37.61
C SER A 191 -33.72 51.98 37.68
N ASP A 192 -33.48 52.82 36.66
CA ASP A 192 -33.99 54.20 36.57
C ASP A 192 -35.54 54.24 36.59
N TRP A 193 -36.22 53.27 35.95
CA TRP A 193 -37.69 53.20 35.89
C TRP A 193 -38.34 52.37 37.01
N LYS A 194 -37.53 51.77 37.90
CA LYS A 194 -38.01 50.90 39.00
C LYS A 194 -38.92 49.77 38.50
N ILE A 195 -38.48 49.09 37.45
CA ILE A 195 -39.18 47.95 36.83
C ILE A 195 -38.26 46.73 36.96
N PRO A 196 -38.77 45.54 37.35
CA PRO A 196 -37.97 44.31 37.33
C PRO A 196 -37.25 44.14 35.99
N LEU A 197 -35.98 43.71 36.02
CA LEU A 197 -35.16 43.62 34.81
C LEU A 197 -35.75 42.68 33.75
N ASP A 198 -36.29 41.55 34.19
CA ASP A 198 -36.98 40.57 33.36
C ASP A 198 -38.22 41.17 32.68
N VAL A 199 -39.05 41.88 33.44
CA VAL A 199 -40.25 42.55 32.90
C VAL A 199 -39.88 43.72 31.98
N PHE A 200 -38.83 44.47 32.30
CA PHE A 200 -38.35 45.57 31.46
C PHE A 200 -37.82 45.06 30.12
N VAL A 201 -37.05 43.97 30.13
CA VAL A 201 -36.58 43.35 28.88
C VAL A 201 -37.77 42.86 28.05
N ASP A 202 -38.71 42.14 28.66
CA ASP A 202 -39.88 41.59 27.97
C ASP A 202 -40.77 42.71 27.38
N ARG A 203 -41.23 43.64 28.22
CA ARG A 203 -42.25 44.62 27.86
C ARG A 203 -41.74 45.89 27.20
N VAL A 204 -40.52 46.32 27.51
CA VAL A 204 -39.96 47.55 26.95
C VAL A 204 -38.98 47.25 25.81
N VAL A 205 -38.03 46.34 26.02
CA VAL A 205 -36.97 46.08 25.03
C VAL A 205 -37.44 45.17 23.88
N MET A 206 -38.12 44.07 24.18
CA MET A 206 -38.51 43.10 23.15
C MET A 206 -39.82 43.46 22.46
N THR A 207 -40.77 44.02 23.20
CA THR A 207 -42.13 44.26 22.68
C THR A 207 -42.31 45.66 22.08
N ASN A 208 -41.82 46.71 22.76
CA ASN A 208 -42.23 48.08 22.48
C ASN A 208 -41.10 49.00 21.97
N ILE A 209 -39.85 48.51 21.84
CA ILE A 209 -38.74 49.36 21.42
C ILE A 209 -38.84 49.73 19.93
N PRO A 210 -38.59 51.00 19.54
CA PRO A 210 -38.62 51.39 18.13
C PRO A 210 -37.47 50.76 17.32
N SER A 211 -37.69 50.55 16.03
CA SER A 211 -36.75 49.87 15.11
C SER A 211 -35.42 50.59 14.86
N ASN A 212 -35.30 51.88 15.23
CA ASN A 212 -34.05 52.64 15.13
C ASN A 212 -33.08 52.37 16.29
N ILE A 213 -33.43 51.44 17.18
CA ILE A 213 -32.59 51.01 18.30
C ILE A 213 -32.45 49.50 18.25
N SER A 214 -31.21 49.04 18.31
CA SER A 214 -30.89 47.63 18.31
C SER A 214 -30.48 47.21 19.72
N TYR A 215 -31.05 46.11 20.19
CA TYR A 215 -30.62 45.47 21.42
C TYR A 215 -29.50 44.47 21.13
N LEU A 216 -28.33 44.71 21.69
CA LEU A 216 -27.20 43.79 21.63
C LEU A 216 -27.29 42.85 22.84
N GLU A 217 -27.75 41.62 22.59
CA GLU A 217 -27.98 40.62 23.65
C GLU A 217 -26.69 40.27 24.40
N ASN A 218 -25.57 40.15 23.68
CA ASN A 218 -24.26 39.78 24.25
C ASN A 218 -23.75 40.79 25.29
N THR A 219 -24.00 42.08 25.05
CA THR A 219 -23.54 43.17 25.93
C THR A 219 -24.68 43.77 26.76
N LYS A 220 -25.90 43.24 26.61
CA LYS A 220 -27.14 43.75 27.24
C LYS A 220 -27.28 45.28 27.12
N THR A 221 -26.98 45.80 25.94
CA THR A 221 -26.90 47.24 25.65
C THR A 221 -27.80 47.61 24.49
N LEU A 222 -28.54 48.71 24.63
CA LEU A 222 -29.31 49.31 23.55
C LEU A 222 -28.44 50.30 22.81
N VAL A 223 -28.39 50.20 21.48
CA VAL A 223 -27.56 51.05 20.64
C VAL A 223 -28.40 51.67 19.54
N SER A 224 -28.19 52.96 19.31
CA SER A 224 -28.84 53.68 18.21
C SER A 224 -28.25 53.29 16.85
N THR A 225 -29.09 53.23 15.81
CA THR A 225 -28.62 52.95 14.44
C THR A 225 -27.59 53.97 13.94
N GLY A 226 -27.71 55.24 14.35
CA GLY A 226 -26.75 56.30 13.99
C GLY A 226 -25.36 56.06 14.58
N PHE A 227 -25.28 55.60 15.83
CA PHE A 227 -24.00 55.26 16.47
C PHE A 227 -23.33 54.05 15.78
N LEU A 228 -24.12 53.03 15.42
CA LEU A 228 -23.62 51.84 14.70
C LEU A 228 -23.05 52.20 13.32
N GLN A 229 -23.73 53.07 12.57
CA GLN A 229 -23.25 53.51 11.25
C GLN A 229 -21.94 54.31 11.34
N GLN A 230 -21.84 55.23 12.31
CA GLN A 230 -20.60 55.99 12.52
C GLN A 230 -19.43 55.09 12.93
N THR A 231 -19.68 54.15 13.84
CA THR A 231 -18.66 53.20 14.30
C THR A 231 -18.22 52.28 13.15
N ARG A 232 -19.15 51.78 12.33
CA ARG A 232 -18.83 50.98 11.14
C ARG A 232 -17.94 51.74 10.15
N GLN A 233 -18.22 53.02 9.89
CA GLN A 233 -17.40 53.82 9.00
C GLN A 233 -15.96 54.00 9.53
N GLN A 234 -15.82 54.29 10.82
CA GLN A 234 -14.51 54.41 11.47
C GLN A 234 -13.68 53.12 11.36
N VAL A 235 -14.34 51.97 11.53
CA VAL A 235 -13.72 50.65 11.39
C VAL A 235 -13.20 50.45 9.96
N PHE A 236 -14.03 50.70 8.94
CA PHE A 236 -13.60 50.51 7.55
C PHE A 236 -12.52 51.49 7.12
N ASP A 237 -12.60 52.76 7.55
CA ASP A 237 -11.56 53.75 7.26
C ASP A 237 -10.23 53.37 7.92
N TYR A 238 -10.26 52.73 9.11
CA TYR A 238 -9.04 52.21 9.74
C TYR A 238 -8.41 51.10 8.91
N PHE A 239 -9.16 50.08 8.51
CA PHE A 239 -8.63 48.94 7.76
C PHE A 239 -8.17 49.33 6.35
N ARG A 240 -8.90 50.21 5.65
CA ARG A 240 -8.53 50.70 4.31
C ARG A 240 -7.17 51.41 4.26
N ASN A 241 -6.74 52.03 5.36
CA ASN A 241 -5.47 52.76 5.41
C ASN A 241 -4.26 51.88 5.77
N LEU A 242 -4.45 50.59 6.05
CA LEU A 242 -3.37 49.68 6.42
C LEU A 242 -2.60 49.22 5.18
N LYS A 243 -1.27 49.10 5.33
CA LYS A 243 -0.36 48.56 4.31
C LYS A 243 0.24 47.21 4.67
N GLU A 244 -0.01 46.74 5.89
CA GLU A 244 0.51 45.47 6.40
C GLU A 244 -0.64 44.63 6.99
N PRO A 245 -0.52 43.29 6.97
CA PRO A 245 -1.52 42.41 7.58
C PRO A 245 -1.67 42.62 9.09
N ILE A 246 -2.91 42.62 9.59
CA ILE A 246 -3.20 42.80 11.03
C ILE A 246 -4.25 41.80 11.52
N ASN A 247 -4.12 41.35 12.79
CA ASN A 247 -5.16 40.59 13.45
C ASN A 247 -6.34 41.49 13.82
N ILE A 248 -7.54 41.14 13.37
CA ILE A 248 -8.76 41.93 13.55
C ILE A 248 -9.13 42.02 15.03
N VAL A 249 -9.01 40.93 15.79
CA VAL A 249 -9.34 40.91 17.23
C VAL A 249 -8.37 41.80 18.01
N ALA A 250 -7.08 41.79 17.67
CA ALA A 250 -6.10 42.70 18.26
C ALA A 250 -6.39 44.18 17.90
N ALA A 251 -6.80 44.45 16.66
CA ALA A 251 -7.22 45.79 16.25
C ALA A 251 -8.47 46.26 17.01
N CYS A 252 -9.45 45.38 17.22
CA CYS A 252 -10.65 45.69 18.00
C CYS A 252 -10.31 46.00 19.47
N GLN A 253 -9.42 45.22 20.10
CA GLN A 253 -8.97 45.47 21.48
C GLN A 253 -8.29 46.83 21.61
N ASN A 254 -7.43 47.19 20.66
CA ASN A 254 -6.69 48.45 20.69
C ASN A 254 -7.60 49.68 20.47
N ASN A 255 -8.66 49.54 19.68
CA ASN A 255 -9.58 50.63 19.34
C ASN A 255 -10.87 50.63 20.19
N GLY A 256 -11.03 49.69 21.13
CA GLY A 256 -12.19 49.60 22.00
C GLY A 256 -13.48 49.19 21.28
N TRP A 257 -13.37 48.48 20.16
CA TRP A 257 -14.52 48.01 19.39
C TRP A 257 -14.96 46.60 19.81
N GLU A 258 -16.25 46.33 19.63
CA GLU A 258 -16.81 45.00 19.87
C GLU A 258 -16.38 44.07 18.73
N SER A 259 -15.74 42.95 19.08
CA SER A 259 -15.02 42.11 18.11
C SER A 259 -15.97 41.31 17.22
N GLU A 260 -17.09 40.82 17.74
CA GLU A 260 -18.04 40.02 16.96
C GLU A 260 -18.75 40.87 15.90
N GLN A 261 -19.15 42.08 16.27
CA GLN A 261 -19.79 43.05 15.40
C GLN A 261 -18.86 43.54 14.30
N VAL A 262 -17.59 43.84 14.62
CA VAL A 262 -16.59 44.19 13.60
C VAL A 262 -16.34 43.02 12.65
N LEU A 263 -16.24 41.78 13.15
CA LEU A 263 -16.06 40.61 12.30
C LEU A 263 -17.28 40.36 11.39
N GLU A 264 -18.48 40.65 11.86
CA GLU A 264 -19.70 40.58 11.04
C GLU A 264 -19.72 41.66 9.96
N TRP A 265 -19.36 42.90 10.29
CA TRP A 265 -19.22 43.97 9.30
C TRP A 265 -18.15 43.64 8.25
N MET A 266 -16.97 43.18 8.67
CA MET A 266 -15.87 42.84 7.77
C MET A 266 -16.18 41.62 6.89
N ARG A 267 -17.05 40.70 7.35
CA ARG A 267 -17.49 39.52 6.57
C ARG A 267 -18.54 39.86 5.53
N ASN A 268 -19.44 40.79 5.86
CA ASN A 268 -20.58 41.17 5.02
C ASN A 268 -20.31 42.43 4.18
N ALA A 269 -19.09 42.97 4.25
CA ALA A 269 -18.69 44.11 3.45
C ALA A 269 -18.51 43.72 1.98
N ASP A 270 -18.95 44.60 1.09
CA ASP A 270 -18.65 44.48 -0.33
C ASP A 270 -17.18 44.83 -0.61
N VAL A 271 -16.66 44.32 -1.73
CA VAL A 271 -15.26 44.51 -2.17
C VAL A 271 -14.89 45.99 -2.31
N ASP A 272 -15.85 46.87 -2.58
CA ASP A 272 -15.62 48.32 -2.68
C ASP A 272 -15.54 49.01 -1.29
N GLU A 273 -16.10 48.40 -0.25
CA GLU A 273 -16.07 48.96 1.11
C GLU A 273 -14.73 48.68 1.81
N ILE A 274 -14.07 47.57 1.48
CA ILE A 274 -12.80 47.14 2.09
C ILE A 274 -11.77 46.82 1.00
N ASP A 275 -10.64 47.53 1.02
CA ASP A 275 -9.53 47.31 0.06
C ASP A 275 -8.58 46.18 0.53
N GLY A 276 -9.13 44.97 0.70
CA GLY A 276 -8.36 43.80 1.16
C GLY A 276 -9.24 42.60 1.49
N GLU A 277 -8.60 41.51 1.90
CA GLU A 277 -9.28 40.25 2.25
C GLU A 277 -9.21 39.95 3.75
N VAL A 278 -10.25 39.25 4.22
CA VAL A 278 -10.38 38.82 5.61
C VAL A 278 -10.28 37.29 5.67
N HIS A 279 -9.22 36.80 6.28
CA HIS A 279 -9.00 35.37 6.50
C HIS A 279 -9.42 35.00 7.93
N ILE A 280 -10.46 34.18 8.05
CA ILE A 280 -10.95 33.66 9.34
C ILE A 280 -10.66 32.17 9.40
N ASP A 281 -9.91 31.73 10.40
CA ASP A 281 -9.71 30.31 10.66
C ASP A 281 -11.04 29.66 11.09
N LYS A 282 -11.38 28.53 10.47
CA LYS A 282 -12.63 27.80 10.72
C LYS A 282 -12.70 27.23 12.14
N ASN A 283 -11.54 27.00 12.79
CA ASN A 283 -11.46 26.40 14.12
C ASN A 283 -11.34 27.43 15.26
N SER A 284 -11.00 28.69 14.96
CA SER A 284 -10.87 29.74 15.97
C SER A 284 -11.24 31.11 15.41
N ARG A 285 -12.26 31.76 16.00
CA ARG A 285 -12.59 33.16 15.69
C ARG A 285 -11.52 34.15 16.19
N GLN A 286 -10.53 33.69 16.96
CA GLN A 286 -9.48 34.55 17.54
C GLN A 286 -8.33 34.86 16.57
N THR A 287 -8.23 34.14 15.44
CA THR A 287 -7.14 34.29 14.46
C THR A 287 -7.61 34.97 13.16
N ALA A 288 -8.67 35.78 13.22
CA ALA A 288 -9.12 36.54 12.07
C ALA A 288 -8.08 37.60 11.64
N MET A 289 -7.56 37.49 10.42
CA MET A 289 -6.53 38.35 9.84
C MET A 289 -7.09 39.18 8.70
N TYR A 290 -6.77 40.47 8.67
CA TYR A 290 -7.01 41.34 7.54
C TYR A 290 -5.72 41.50 6.73
N VAL A 291 -5.78 41.28 5.42
CA VAL A 291 -4.66 41.43 4.48
C VAL A 291 -5.03 42.51 3.44
N PRO A 292 -4.34 43.67 3.45
CA PRO A 292 -4.58 44.73 2.47
C PRO A 292 -4.31 44.29 1.03
N GLN A 293 -5.10 44.77 0.08
CA GLN A 293 -4.95 44.43 -1.34
C GLN A 293 -3.62 44.97 -1.92
N SER A 294 -3.19 46.16 -1.49
CA SER A 294 -1.90 46.74 -1.88
C SER A 294 -0.70 45.87 -1.47
N TYR A 295 -0.75 45.27 -0.28
CA TYR A 295 0.26 44.34 0.21
C TYR A 295 0.31 43.07 -0.65
N ARG A 296 -0.87 42.52 -0.98
CA ARG A 296 -0.96 41.34 -1.86
C ARG A 296 -0.40 41.63 -3.24
N GLN A 297 -0.81 42.72 -3.88
CA GLN A 297 -0.31 43.09 -5.21
C GLN A 297 1.21 43.28 -5.22
N GLN A 298 1.77 43.86 -4.16
CA GLN A 298 3.21 44.01 -4.02
C GLN A 298 3.92 42.64 -3.89
N GLN A 299 3.36 41.71 -3.12
CA GLN A 299 3.89 40.35 -3.03
C GLN A 299 3.80 39.60 -4.37
N GLU A 300 2.65 39.68 -5.04
CA GLU A 300 2.42 39.05 -6.34
C GLU A 300 3.39 39.59 -7.40
N GLN A 301 3.54 40.92 -7.50
CA GLN A 301 4.47 41.55 -8.42
C GLN A 301 5.93 41.19 -8.09
N SER A 302 6.30 41.14 -6.81
CA SER A 302 7.64 40.72 -6.40
C SER A 302 7.95 39.28 -6.83
N VAL A 303 6.97 38.37 -6.79
CA VAL A 303 7.13 37.00 -7.25
C VAL A 303 7.26 36.94 -8.77
N VAL A 304 6.43 37.70 -9.50
CA VAL A 304 6.49 37.78 -10.98
C VAL A 304 7.82 38.37 -11.45
N ASP A 305 8.30 39.45 -10.84
CA ASP A 305 9.58 40.08 -11.16
C ASP A 305 10.74 39.12 -10.87
N PHE A 306 10.68 38.38 -9.76
CA PHE A 306 11.67 37.39 -9.41
C PHE A 306 11.70 36.22 -10.41
N LEU A 307 10.54 35.68 -10.76
CA LEU A 307 10.40 34.60 -11.72
C LEU A 307 10.86 35.04 -13.13
N THR A 308 10.56 36.27 -13.53
CA THR A 308 11.02 36.83 -14.81
C THR A 308 12.53 37.01 -14.85
N ALA A 309 13.15 37.42 -13.74
CA ALA A 309 14.59 37.67 -13.68
C ALA A 309 15.43 36.40 -13.54
N ASN A 310 14.94 35.39 -12.81
CA ASN A 310 15.72 34.19 -12.46
C ASN A 310 15.24 32.92 -13.17
N GLY A 311 14.04 32.94 -13.78
CA GLY A 311 13.48 31.78 -14.47
C GLY A 311 12.91 30.69 -13.54
N PHE A 312 13.02 30.82 -12.22
CA PHE A 312 12.43 29.91 -11.24
C PHE A 312 12.00 30.65 -9.95
N VAL A 313 11.15 30.01 -9.13
CA VAL A 313 10.78 30.48 -7.79
C VAL A 313 10.49 29.31 -6.84
N THR A 314 10.96 29.38 -5.60
CA THR A 314 10.65 28.44 -4.52
C THR A 314 9.55 28.98 -3.60
N LEU A 315 8.67 28.12 -3.08
CA LEU A 315 7.53 28.50 -2.25
C LEU A 315 7.90 28.99 -0.84
N ASP A 316 9.16 28.81 -0.40
CA ASP A 316 9.67 29.50 0.80
C ASP A 316 9.55 31.02 0.70
N ARG A 317 9.56 31.57 -0.53
CA ARG A 317 9.36 32.99 -0.80
C ARG A 317 7.91 33.37 -1.04
N ALA A 318 6.97 32.43 -0.91
CA ALA A 318 5.62 32.56 -1.42
C ALA A 318 4.58 32.10 -0.37
N PRO A 319 3.83 33.00 0.28
CA PRO A 319 3.07 32.69 1.50
C PRO A 319 1.82 31.81 1.32
N ASN A 320 1.34 31.58 0.10
CA ASN A 320 0.16 30.73 -0.14
C ASN A 320 0.21 30.00 -1.50
N ARG A 321 0.46 28.68 -1.43
CA ARG A 321 0.67 27.78 -2.58
C ARG A 321 -0.41 27.86 -3.66
N HIS A 322 -1.68 27.79 -3.29
CA HIS A 322 -2.77 27.68 -4.27
C HIS A 322 -3.00 28.96 -5.07
N MET A 323 -2.83 30.12 -4.42
CA MET A 323 -3.04 31.42 -5.06
C MET A 323 -1.89 31.74 -6.03
N LEU A 324 -0.66 31.37 -5.66
CA LEU A 324 0.54 31.57 -6.45
C LEU A 324 0.61 30.67 -7.68
N THR A 325 0.18 29.40 -7.57
CA THR A 325 0.12 28.52 -8.75
C THR A 325 -0.86 29.05 -9.80
N ALA A 326 -2.03 29.56 -9.38
CA ALA A 326 -3.01 30.14 -10.30
C ALA A 326 -2.49 31.43 -10.97
N LEU A 327 -1.83 32.31 -10.20
CA LEU A 327 -1.24 33.55 -10.74
C LEU A 327 -0.12 33.25 -11.75
N VAL A 328 0.77 32.32 -11.43
CA VAL A 328 1.89 31.97 -12.29
C VAL A 328 1.43 31.24 -13.55
N GLN A 329 0.43 30.36 -13.47
CA GLN A 329 -0.14 29.70 -14.66
C GLN A 329 -0.88 30.67 -15.60
N ASP A 330 -1.54 31.71 -15.07
CA ASP A 330 -2.21 32.74 -15.88
C ASP A 330 -1.21 33.62 -16.64
N ARG A 331 -0.10 34.00 -15.98
CA ARG A 331 0.91 34.91 -16.55
C ARG A 331 2.01 34.21 -17.34
N PHE A 332 2.35 32.98 -16.97
CA PHE A 332 3.39 32.16 -17.59
C PHE A 332 2.81 30.78 -17.91
N PRO A 333 2.16 30.61 -19.07
CA PRO A 333 1.58 29.33 -19.49
C PRO A 333 2.62 28.21 -19.57
N ASP A 334 3.87 28.58 -19.85
CA ASP A 334 5.02 27.68 -20.00
C ASP A 334 5.72 27.37 -18.66
N ALA A 335 5.16 27.81 -17.53
CA ALA A 335 5.70 27.54 -16.20
C ALA A 335 5.34 26.13 -15.73
N PHE A 336 6.36 25.37 -15.33
CA PHE A 336 6.24 24.02 -14.81
C PHE A 336 6.25 24.02 -13.30
N VAL A 337 5.25 23.39 -12.68
CA VAL A 337 5.17 23.22 -11.22
C VAL A 337 5.67 21.83 -10.86
N ILE A 338 6.73 21.75 -10.05
CA ILE A 338 7.21 20.48 -9.50
C ILE A 338 6.43 20.21 -8.20
N GLY A 339 5.35 19.45 -8.34
CA GLY A 339 4.25 19.34 -7.37
C GLY A 339 4.61 18.82 -5.98
N ASP A 340 5.74 18.15 -5.78
CA ASP A 340 6.13 17.63 -4.45
C ASP A 340 7.10 18.55 -3.71
N TYR A 341 7.77 19.46 -4.42
CA TYR A 341 8.92 20.23 -3.89
C TYR A 341 8.73 21.73 -3.96
N ASP A 342 7.51 22.17 -4.24
CA ASP A 342 7.17 23.56 -3.96
C ASP A 342 8.04 24.55 -4.79
N VAL A 343 8.42 24.15 -6.01
CA VAL A 343 9.22 24.94 -6.97
C VAL A 343 8.49 25.11 -8.30
N ILE A 344 8.53 26.32 -8.85
CA ILE A 344 8.03 26.64 -10.19
C ILE A 344 9.19 27.08 -11.08
N ILE A 345 9.29 26.52 -12.29
CA ILE A 345 10.40 26.74 -13.23
C ILE A 345 9.82 27.10 -14.61
N LEU A 346 10.38 28.10 -15.28
CA LEU A 346 10.03 28.43 -16.67
C LEU A 346 10.73 27.49 -17.66
N ASP A 347 10.08 27.15 -18.77
CA ASP A 347 10.66 26.25 -19.77
C ASP A 347 11.98 26.78 -20.37
N THR A 348 12.21 28.10 -20.36
CA THR A 348 13.49 28.71 -20.78
C THR A 348 14.69 28.19 -20.00
N VAL A 349 14.56 27.94 -18.70
CA VAL A 349 15.63 27.35 -17.86
C VAL A 349 15.85 25.88 -18.22
N LEU A 350 14.77 25.17 -18.57
CA LEU A 350 14.85 23.79 -19.03
C LEU A 350 15.47 23.69 -20.43
N GLU A 351 15.25 24.67 -21.31
CA GLU A 351 15.86 24.75 -22.63
C GLU A 351 17.39 24.92 -22.55
N GLU A 352 17.89 25.74 -21.63
CA GLU A 352 19.33 25.89 -21.37
C GLU A 352 19.96 24.56 -20.92
N GLY A 353 19.30 23.85 -19.99
CA GLY A 353 19.70 22.51 -19.58
C GLY A 353 19.63 21.46 -20.71
N ARG A 354 18.58 21.49 -21.54
CA ARG A 354 18.42 20.64 -22.73
C ARG A 354 19.54 20.85 -23.73
N ALA A 355 19.87 22.11 -24.01
CA ALA A 355 20.94 22.45 -24.94
C ALA A 355 22.29 21.93 -24.43
N GLY A 356 22.61 22.15 -23.14
CA GLY A 356 23.84 21.66 -22.53
C GLY A 356 23.98 20.14 -22.55
N ILE A 357 22.91 19.42 -22.19
CA ILE A 357 22.91 17.94 -22.22
C ILE A 357 22.97 17.40 -23.65
N SER A 358 22.24 17.99 -24.60
CA SER A 358 22.27 17.57 -26.00
C SER A 358 23.65 17.80 -26.64
N GLU A 359 24.31 18.92 -26.34
CA GLU A 359 25.67 19.21 -26.79
C GLU A 359 26.67 18.24 -26.16
N TYR A 360 26.52 17.93 -24.87
CA TYR A 360 27.34 16.92 -24.19
C TYR A 360 27.18 15.54 -24.84
N LEU A 361 25.97 15.07 -25.10
CA LEU A 361 25.77 13.75 -25.73
C LEU A 361 26.32 13.68 -27.18
N THR A 362 26.31 14.80 -27.90
CA THR A 362 26.76 14.87 -29.31
C THR A 362 28.27 15.09 -29.46
N SER A 363 28.89 15.84 -28.54
CA SER A 363 30.33 16.12 -28.55
C SER A 363 31.13 14.89 -28.13
N SER A 364 32.27 14.59 -28.76
CA SER A 364 33.12 13.44 -28.40
C SER A 364 34.24 13.78 -27.39
N SER A 365 34.36 15.04 -26.98
CA SER A 365 35.52 15.58 -26.26
C SER A 365 35.39 15.62 -24.74
N THR A 366 34.19 15.61 -24.19
CA THR A 366 33.95 15.94 -22.77
C THR A 366 33.38 14.75 -22.02
N GLU A 367 34.14 14.19 -21.07
CA GLU A 367 33.76 12.96 -20.36
C GLU A 367 32.78 13.19 -19.21
N ILE A 368 32.75 14.40 -18.62
CA ILE A 368 31.90 14.79 -17.49
C ILE A 368 31.26 16.14 -17.80
N LEU A 369 29.96 16.30 -17.55
CA LEU A 369 29.24 17.56 -17.63
C LEU A 369 28.91 18.06 -16.23
N ASP A 370 29.25 19.31 -15.92
CA ASP A 370 28.79 19.98 -14.70
C ASP A 370 27.45 20.68 -14.99
N LEU A 371 26.38 20.28 -14.30
CA LEU A 371 25.06 20.87 -14.51
C LEU A 371 24.95 22.28 -13.92
N GLN A 372 25.87 22.69 -13.04
CA GLN A 372 25.91 24.06 -12.51
C GLN A 372 26.20 25.11 -13.59
N GLU A 373 26.81 24.70 -14.70
CA GLU A 373 27.08 25.59 -15.84
C GLU A 373 25.79 25.95 -16.61
N TYR A 374 24.73 25.15 -16.46
CA TYR A 374 23.48 25.27 -17.22
C TYR A 374 22.23 25.45 -16.35
N LEU A 375 22.31 25.14 -15.05
CA LEU A 375 21.20 25.22 -14.12
C LEU A 375 21.62 25.91 -12.81
N PRO A 376 20.79 26.80 -12.24
CA PRO A 376 21.01 27.41 -10.93
C PRO A 376 21.19 26.36 -9.81
N THR A 377 22.13 26.62 -8.88
CA THR A 377 22.46 25.70 -7.77
C THR A 377 21.25 25.40 -6.88
N GLU A 378 20.32 26.36 -6.73
CA GLU A 378 19.08 26.18 -5.96
C GLU A 378 18.16 25.09 -6.54
N LEU A 379 18.28 24.79 -7.84
CA LEU A 379 17.54 23.72 -8.52
C LEU A 379 18.28 22.37 -8.52
N LEU A 380 19.57 22.38 -8.15
CA LEU A 380 20.44 21.20 -8.16
C LEU A 380 20.42 20.42 -6.84
N GLN A 381 19.31 20.54 -6.09
CA GLN A 381 19.07 19.77 -4.88
C GLN A 381 18.68 18.34 -5.22
N SER A 382 19.25 17.37 -4.49
CA SER A 382 19.09 15.93 -4.72
C SER A 382 17.65 15.44 -4.95
N HIS A 383 16.64 16.10 -4.36
CA HIS A 383 15.25 15.70 -4.47
C HIS A 383 14.54 16.27 -5.73
N ILE A 384 14.98 17.41 -6.26
CA ILE A 384 14.33 18.10 -7.40
C ILE A 384 14.97 17.71 -8.74
N THR A 385 16.29 17.54 -8.74
CA THR A 385 17.08 17.30 -9.96
C THR A 385 16.61 16.11 -10.80
N PRO A 386 16.20 14.95 -10.24
CA PRO A 386 15.68 13.84 -11.04
C PRO A 386 14.44 14.21 -11.88
N THR A 387 13.53 15.01 -11.32
CA THR A 387 12.33 15.49 -12.03
C THR A 387 12.70 16.47 -13.14
N ILE A 388 13.69 17.33 -12.91
CA ILE A 388 14.22 18.26 -13.91
C ILE A 388 14.87 17.48 -15.07
N LEU A 389 15.71 16.49 -14.79
CA LEU A 389 16.37 15.66 -15.80
C LEU A 389 15.36 14.88 -16.66
N SER A 390 14.32 14.32 -16.05
CA SER A 390 13.23 13.66 -16.76
C SER A 390 12.51 14.62 -17.73
N LYS A 391 12.32 15.88 -17.35
CA LYS A 391 11.67 16.91 -18.19
C LYS A 391 12.57 17.48 -19.28
N ILE A 392 13.88 17.47 -19.05
CA ILE A 392 14.89 17.79 -20.06
C ILE A 392 15.00 16.66 -21.11
N GLY A 393 14.52 15.45 -20.80
CA GLY A 393 14.62 14.29 -21.71
C GLY A 393 15.97 13.61 -21.62
N PHE A 394 16.60 13.66 -20.44
CA PHE A 394 17.83 12.92 -20.17
C PHE A 394 17.59 11.41 -20.28
N ASP A 395 18.44 10.73 -21.06
CA ASP A 395 18.41 9.29 -21.24
C ASP A 395 19.48 8.61 -20.39
N GLU A 396 19.04 7.88 -19.36
CA GLU A 396 19.90 7.10 -18.46
C GLU A 396 20.65 5.97 -19.19
N SER A 397 20.26 5.61 -20.42
CA SER A 397 20.95 4.58 -21.22
C SER A 397 22.34 5.00 -21.70
N GLN A 398 22.62 6.32 -21.76
CA GLN A 398 23.87 6.86 -22.32
C GLN A 398 24.80 7.47 -21.26
N ALA A 399 24.26 7.92 -20.13
CA ALA A 399 25.02 8.54 -19.04
C ALA A 399 24.32 8.38 -17.69
N VAL A 400 25.06 8.56 -16.61
CA VAL A 400 24.55 8.53 -15.23
C VAL A 400 24.62 9.93 -14.63
N ALA A 401 23.51 10.39 -14.04
CA ALA A 401 23.43 11.65 -13.30
C ALA A 401 23.71 11.43 -11.80
N ILE A 402 24.66 12.20 -11.27
CA ILE A 402 25.09 12.14 -9.88
C ILE A 402 24.73 13.48 -9.26
N VAL A 403 23.97 13.43 -8.17
CA VAL A 403 23.42 14.61 -7.53
C VAL A 403 23.75 14.54 -6.05
N THR A 404 24.27 15.64 -5.53
CA THR A 404 24.53 15.86 -4.10
C THR A 404 23.72 17.08 -3.66
N ASN A 405 23.88 17.54 -2.41
CA ASN A 405 23.13 18.69 -1.92
C ASN A 405 23.48 19.98 -2.69
N ASP A 406 24.74 20.11 -3.12
CA ASP A 406 25.26 21.36 -3.71
C ASP A 406 25.74 21.20 -5.15
N GLN A 407 25.92 19.98 -5.66
CA GLN A 407 26.51 19.71 -6.97
C GLN A 407 25.78 18.62 -7.73
N ALA A 408 25.67 18.78 -9.05
CA ALA A 408 25.12 17.77 -9.92
C ALA A 408 25.99 17.64 -11.19
N ILE A 409 26.47 16.42 -11.45
CA ILE A 409 27.27 16.12 -12.64
C ILE A 409 26.65 14.99 -13.43
N ILE A 410 26.91 14.96 -14.73
CA ILE A 410 26.56 13.85 -15.61
C ILE A 410 27.84 13.19 -16.11
N VAL A 411 27.90 11.86 -15.98
CA VAL A 411 29.06 11.05 -16.36
C VAL A 411 28.64 10.05 -17.44
N ARG A 412 29.34 10.03 -18.57
CA ARG A 412 29.07 9.11 -19.68
C ARG A 412 29.32 7.65 -19.30
N ASN A 413 28.49 6.76 -19.85
CA ASN A 413 28.63 5.32 -19.65
C ASN A 413 29.96 4.77 -20.18
N LYS A 414 30.54 5.40 -21.21
CA LYS A 414 31.88 5.05 -21.70
C LYS A 414 32.96 5.23 -20.61
N LEU A 415 32.93 6.33 -19.87
CA LEU A 415 33.90 6.57 -18.79
C LEU A 415 33.71 5.56 -17.64
N ILE A 416 32.46 5.22 -17.32
CA ILE A 416 32.13 4.19 -16.33
C ILE A 416 32.71 2.83 -16.75
N GLN A 417 32.51 2.42 -18.01
CA GLN A 417 33.08 1.17 -18.56
C GLN A 417 34.62 1.17 -18.50
N GLU A 418 35.27 2.28 -18.85
CA GLU A 418 36.73 2.38 -18.78
C GLU A 418 37.25 2.28 -17.33
N ILE A 419 36.53 2.84 -16.36
CA ILE A 419 36.83 2.72 -14.93
C ILE A 419 36.66 1.27 -14.46
N GLU A 420 35.57 0.60 -14.85
CA GLU A 420 35.32 -0.80 -14.52
C GLU A 420 36.42 -1.73 -15.05
N GLU A 421 36.76 -1.60 -16.33
CA GLU A 421 37.72 -2.49 -16.99
C GLU A 421 39.15 -2.30 -16.46
N LYS A 422 39.60 -1.05 -16.33
CA LYS A 422 41.02 -0.74 -16.06
C LYS A 422 41.34 -0.62 -14.57
N HIS A 423 40.43 -0.09 -13.75
CA HIS A 423 40.73 0.30 -12.37
C HIS A 423 40.04 -0.61 -11.34
N LEU A 424 38.75 -0.94 -11.53
CA LEU A 424 38.05 -1.81 -10.57
C LEU A 424 38.55 -3.26 -10.65
N THR A 425 38.88 -3.78 -11.83
CA THR A 425 39.40 -5.16 -11.97
C THR A 425 40.66 -5.38 -11.12
N GLN A 426 41.60 -4.43 -11.16
CA GLN A 426 42.84 -4.52 -10.39
C GLN A 426 42.57 -4.39 -8.89
N LEU A 427 41.72 -3.44 -8.49
CA LEU A 427 41.38 -3.22 -7.09
C LEU A 427 40.66 -4.43 -6.46
N VAL A 428 39.73 -5.05 -7.20
CA VAL A 428 39.03 -6.27 -6.77
C VAL A 428 40.01 -7.43 -6.61
N GLN A 429 40.99 -7.57 -7.51
CA GLN A 429 42.01 -8.61 -7.41
C GLN A 429 42.92 -8.40 -6.19
N ASP A 430 43.37 -7.16 -5.96
CA ASP A 430 44.24 -6.83 -4.82
C ASP A 430 43.51 -7.02 -3.48
N PHE A 431 42.24 -6.64 -3.41
CA PHE A 431 41.37 -6.92 -2.27
C PHE A 431 41.18 -8.43 -2.06
N ALA A 432 40.89 -9.18 -3.13
CA ALA A 432 40.70 -10.63 -3.06
C ALA A 432 41.95 -11.34 -2.51
N ASN A 433 43.15 -10.93 -2.96
CA ASN A 433 44.42 -11.43 -2.45
C ASN A 433 44.57 -11.17 -0.94
N SER A 434 44.41 -9.92 -0.50
CA SER A 434 44.55 -9.55 0.91
C SER A 434 43.50 -10.24 1.80
N LYS A 435 42.25 -10.32 1.34
CA LYS A 435 41.14 -10.90 2.11
C LYS A 435 41.24 -12.42 2.21
N ALA A 436 41.61 -13.10 1.12
CA ALA A 436 41.83 -14.55 1.14
C ALA A 436 42.97 -14.92 2.09
N GLU A 437 44.05 -14.12 2.14
CA GLU A 437 45.13 -14.31 3.12
C GLU A 437 44.66 -14.12 4.57
N GLU A 438 43.88 -13.07 4.87
CA GLU A 438 43.31 -12.81 6.19
C GLU A 438 42.44 -13.97 6.68
N LEU A 439 41.54 -14.47 5.80
CA LEU A 439 40.64 -15.58 6.10
C LEU A 439 41.38 -16.91 6.35
N ILE A 440 42.53 -17.12 5.72
CA ILE A 440 43.38 -18.28 5.97
C ILE A 440 44.14 -18.13 7.31
N ARG A 441 44.63 -16.92 7.63
CA ARG A 441 45.31 -16.64 8.90
C ARG A 441 44.36 -16.79 10.10
N SER A 442 43.13 -16.30 10.00
CA SER A 442 42.12 -16.42 11.06
C SER A 442 41.69 -17.87 11.30
N LYS A 443 41.54 -18.66 10.22
CA LYS A 443 41.31 -20.12 10.33
C LYS A 443 42.46 -20.87 11.01
N ASN A 444 43.71 -20.45 10.80
CA ASN A 444 44.85 -21.10 11.46
C ASN A 444 44.94 -20.75 12.95
N ALA A 445 44.64 -19.51 13.35
CA ALA A 445 44.64 -19.09 14.75
C ALA A 445 43.63 -19.87 15.62
N HIS A 446 42.55 -20.37 15.02
CA HIS A 446 41.52 -21.15 15.71
C HIS A 446 41.89 -22.65 15.86
N VAL A 447 42.90 -23.15 15.13
CA VAL A 447 43.34 -24.56 15.16
C VAL A 447 44.50 -24.77 16.15
N ASP A 448 45.31 -23.76 16.41
CA ASP A 448 46.43 -23.86 17.37
C ASP A 448 45.97 -23.85 18.85
N GLU A 449 44.74 -23.42 19.16
CA GLU A 449 44.17 -23.51 20.52
C GLU A 449 43.57 -24.90 20.86
N GLU A 450 43.22 -25.73 19.87
CA GLU A 450 42.59 -27.05 20.11
C GLU A 450 43.58 -28.23 20.13
N ILE A 451 44.83 -28.05 19.71
CA ILE A 451 45.85 -29.12 19.66
C ILE A 451 46.74 -29.16 20.94
N GLY A 452 46.51 -28.23 21.87
CA GLY A 452 47.31 -28.04 23.08
C GLY A 452 46.86 -28.75 24.35
N ASP A 453 46.15 -29.90 24.33
CA ASP A 453 45.93 -30.63 25.60
C ASP A 453 45.77 -32.16 25.45
N HIS A 454 46.90 -32.85 25.28
CA HIS A 454 47.06 -34.20 25.82
C HIS A 454 48.55 -34.52 26.06
N SER A 455 49.07 -34.11 27.23
CA SER A 455 49.94 -34.91 28.13
C SER A 455 50.84 -34.03 28.99
N THR A 456 50.52 -33.88 30.28
CA THR A 456 51.30 -34.39 31.43
C THR A 456 50.86 -33.72 32.73
N LYS A 457 50.61 -34.55 33.74
CA LYS A 457 50.26 -34.14 35.11
C LYS A 457 51.45 -33.45 35.80
N ASN A 458 51.21 -32.28 36.41
CA ASN A 458 51.65 -32.00 37.79
C ASN A 458 51.00 -30.76 38.43
N LYS A 459 50.19 -31.01 39.48
CA LYS A 459 50.00 -30.25 40.74
C LYS A 459 50.36 -28.75 40.78
N ARG A 460 49.35 -27.87 40.96
CA ARG A 460 48.97 -27.18 42.24
C ARG A 460 48.09 -25.93 42.00
N GLY A 461 46.90 -25.91 42.63
CA GLY A 461 46.30 -24.77 43.35
C GLY A 461 45.70 -23.59 42.59
N GLY A 462 44.40 -23.33 42.79
CA GLY A 462 43.79 -22.01 42.57
C GLY A 462 42.31 -22.05 42.18
N LYS A 463 41.44 -21.40 42.96
CA LYS A 463 39.97 -21.33 42.81
C LYS A 463 39.52 -20.35 41.71
N SER A 464 38.45 -20.68 40.98
CA SER A 464 37.12 -19.99 41.01
C SER A 464 36.33 -19.99 39.69
N LYS A 465 35.14 -20.62 39.73
CA LYS A 465 33.81 -20.29 39.16
C LYS A 465 33.71 -19.49 37.84
N SER A 466 33.17 -20.12 36.79
CA SER A 466 31.79 -19.95 36.23
C SER A 466 31.92 -19.45 34.77
N ASN A 467 31.07 -19.70 33.77
CA ASN A 467 29.73 -20.26 33.70
C ASN A 467 29.58 -20.85 32.27
N ARG A 468 28.94 -22.01 32.11
CA ARG A 468 28.62 -22.64 30.81
C ARG A 468 27.22 -22.18 30.36
N GLY A 469 27.12 -21.61 29.16
CA GLY A 469 25.92 -21.54 28.32
C GLY A 469 26.39 -21.59 26.86
N ARG A 470 26.20 -22.68 26.09
CA ARG A 470 24.99 -23.32 25.55
C ARG A 470 24.49 -22.60 24.28
N GLY A 471 24.87 -23.19 23.14
CA GLY A 471 24.18 -23.11 21.85
C GLY A 471 24.69 -22.04 20.90
N ASP A 472 25.69 -22.37 20.08
CA ASP A 472 26.02 -21.53 18.93
C ASP A 472 25.24 -22.02 17.72
N LYS A 473 24.25 -21.20 17.34
CA LYS A 473 23.57 -21.28 16.05
C LYS A 473 24.61 -20.94 14.99
N GLN A 474 24.67 -21.76 13.96
CA GLN A 474 25.42 -21.52 12.75
C GLN A 474 25.10 -20.13 12.21
N LYS A 475 26.02 -19.18 12.45
CA LYS A 475 25.91 -17.78 12.06
C LYS A 475 26.16 -17.71 10.55
N THR A 476 25.14 -17.27 9.82
CA THR A 476 25.27 -16.82 8.43
C THR A 476 26.44 -15.84 8.36
N THR A 477 27.46 -16.16 7.58
CA THR A 477 28.53 -15.22 7.26
C THR A 477 27.93 -14.02 6.53
N ASP A 478 28.05 -12.83 7.12
CA ASP A 478 27.58 -11.57 6.54
C ASP A 478 28.08 -11.42 5.09
N ASP A 479 27.15 -11.32 4.13
CA ASP A 479 27.44 -11.18 2.70
C ASP A 479 28.24 -9.89 2.38
N ASN A 480 28.25 -8.89 3.28
CA ASN A 480 29.01 -7.64 3.14
C ASN A 480 30.53 -7.74 3.41
N ASN A 481 31.02 -8.83 4.03
CA ASN A 481 32.45 -8.95 4.36
C ASN A 481 33.35 -9.39 3.18
N CYS A 482 32.76 -9.62 2.00
CA CYS A 482 33.47 -10.02 0.78
C CYS A 482 33.47 -8.93 -0.31
N MET A 483 33.15 -7.69 0.03
CA MET A 483 33.22 -6.55 -0.89
C MET A 483 34.37 -5.60 -0.57
N VAL A 484 34.96 -5.02 -1.62
CA VAL A 484 35.90 -3.89 -1.52
C VAL A 484 35.18 -2.73 -0.82
N LEU A 485 35.86 -2.02 0.08
CA LEU A 485 35.26 -0.86 0.74
C LEU A 485 35.00 0.27 -0.26
N LEU A 486 33.91 1.01 -0.06
CA LEU A 486 33.54 2.13 -0.92
C LEU A 486 34.61 3.24 -0.88
N SER A 487 35.25 3.45 0.27
CA SER A 487 36.37 4.39 0.41
C SER A 487 37.58 4.03 -0.48
N ASP A 488 37.87 2.75 -0.67
CA ASP A 488 38.99 2.30 -1.52
C ASP A 488 38.67 2.45 -3.01
N VAL A 489 37.42 2.16 -3.39
CA VAL A 489 36.92 2.40 -4.77
C VAL A 489 36.94 3.90 -5.07
N ALA A 490 36.40 4.73 -4.18
CA ALA A 490 36.40 6.18 -4.29
C ALA A 490 37.82 6.75 -4.46
N LYS A 491 38.78 6.23 -3.69
CA LYS A 491 40.18 6.64 -3.80
C LYS A 491 40.80 6.26 -5.14
N ALA A 492 40.59 5.02 -5.60
CA ALA A 492 41.10 4.57 -6.89
C ALA A 492 40.53 5.39 -8.07
N VAL A 493 39.25 5.77 -7.98
CA VAL A 493 38.59 6.65 -8.95
C VAL A 493 39.18 8.06 -8.92
N LEU A 494 39.43 8.64 -7.74
CA LEU A 494 40.06 9.96 -7.62
C LEU A 494 41.50 10.00 -8.14
N ASP A 495 42.28 8.95 -7.88
CA ASP A 495 43.66 8.85 -8.36
C ASP A 495 43.71 8.81 -9.89
N ALA A 496 42.73 8.15 -10.53
CA ALA A 496 42.61 8.09 -11.99
C ALA A 496 41.95 9.33 -12.60
N TYR A 497 40.99 9.94 -11.91
CA TYR A 497 40.18 11.08 -12.37
C TYR A 497 40.08 12.16 -11.29
N PRO A 498 41.14 12.98 -11.09
CA PRO A 498 41.17 14.01 -10.05
C PRO A 498 40.09 15.09 -10.22
N LYS A 499 39.52 15.23 -11.42
CA LYS A 499 38.45 16.19 -11.73
C LYS A 499 37.14 15.90 -11.00
N LEU A 500 36.95 14.68 -10.49
CA LEU A 500 35.79 14.32 -9.67
C LEU A 500 35.99 14.70 -8.19
N GLN A 501 37.14 15.29 -7.82
CA GLN A 501 37.39 15.74 -6.46
C GLN A 501 36.73 17.09 -6.18
N THR A 502 35.60 17.05 -5.51
CA THR A 502 34.91 18.24 -5.01
C THR A 502 34.55 18.05 -3.54
N GLY A 503 35.46 18.46 -2.65
CA GLY A 503 35.22 18.43 -1.20
C GLY A 503 36.43 18.07 -0.34
N GLY A 504 36.18 17.94 0.96
CA GLY A 504 37.16 17.60 1.99
C GLY A 504 37.79 16.21 1.83
N PRO A 505 38.74 15.84 2.70
CA PRO A 505 39.43 14.54 2.62
C PRO A 505 38.43 13.38 2.71
N LEU A 506 38.65 12.34 1.89
CA LEU A 506 37.85 11.12 1.93
C LEU A 506 37.88 10.51 3.35
N PRO A 507 36.74 10.06 3.89
CA PRO A 507 36.68 9.34 5.16
C PRO A 507 37.49 8.03 5.09
N ALA A 508 38.09 7.66 6.22
CA ALA A 508 39.09 6.59 6.29
C ALA A 508 38.52 5.18 6.04
N SER A 509 37.22 4.96 6.27
CA SER A 509 36.53 3.70 6.01
C SER A 509 35.03 3.99 5.88
N ILE A 510 34.43 3.69 4.72
CA ILE A 510 32.99 3.77 4.49
C ILE A 510 32.50 2.50 3.80
N GLY A 511 31.39 1.94 4.30
CA GLY A 511 30.66 0.83 3.69
C GLY A 511 29.69 1.28 2.59
N TRP A 512 29.23 0.33 1.76
CA TRP A 512 28.28 0.64 0.68
C TRP A 512 26.87 1.01 1.18
N GLU A 513 26.46 0.42 2.31
CA GLU A 513 25.11 0.54 2.91
C GLU A 513 25.03 1.47 4.13
N GLU A 514 26.14 2.12 4.53
CA GLU A 514 26.11 3.07 5.63
C GLU A 514 25.38 4.35 5.18
N GLU A 515 24.17 4.57 5.75
CA GLU A 515 23.49 5.86 5.75
C GLU A 515 24.25 6.79 6.70
N LEU A 516 24.67 7.95 6.19
CA LEU A 516 25.41 8.93 6.98
C LEU A 516 24.41 9.61 7.93
N ASP A 517 24.61 9.45 9.25
CA ASP A 517 23.81 10.13 10.27
C ASP A 517 23.88 11.66 10.10
N ASP A 518 22.74 12.35 10.21
CA ASP A 518 22.50 13.79 10.00
C ASP A 518 23.37 14.75 10.86
N GLU A 519 24.24 14.25 11.76
CA GLU A 519 25.01 15.07 12.71
C GLU A 519 26.52 15.18 12.39
N GLY A 520 26.98 14.68 11.25
CA GLY A 520 28.40 14.76 10.84
C GLY A 520 28.66 15.70 9.66
N GLU A 521 29.08 16.94 9.94
CA GLU A 521 29.76 17.81 8.97
C GLU A 521 31.08 17.18 8.47
N SER A 522 31.04 16.20 7.56
CA SER A 522 32.14 15.91 6.64
C SER A 522 31.71 14.99 5.49
N SER A 523 31.55 15.61 4.33
CA SER A 523 31.75 15.04 2.98
C SER A 523 30.76 13.96 2.49
N ASN A 524 29.56 14.40 2.08
CA ASN A 524 28.89 13.88 0.87
C ASN A 524 29.80 14.16 -0.35
N SER A 525 30.92 13.45 -0.44
CA SER A 525 31.85 13.60 -1.55
C SER A 525 31.15 13.14 -2.83
N LEU A 526 31.12 13.99 -3.85
CA LEU A 526 30.56 13.70 -5.17
C LEU A 526 31.04 12.35 -5.72
N VAL A 527 32.31 12.00 -5.43
CA VAL A 527 32.90 10.72 -5.82
C VAL A 527 32.28 9.52 -5.10
N ILE A 528 31.86 9.65 -3.85
CA ILE A 528 31.27 8.56 -3.08
C ILE A 528 29.90 8.23 -3.66
N GLU A 529 29.07 9.25 -3.90
CA GLU A 529 27.76 9.08 -4.55
C GLU A 529 27.89 8.60 -6.00
N PHE A 530 28.91 9.06 -6.73
CA PHE A 530 29.27 8.50 -8.04
C PHE A 530 29.53 7.00 -7.94
N CYS A 531 30.46 6.59 -7.08
CA CYS A 531 30.85 5.19 -6.97
C CYS A 531 29.67 4.32 -6.53
N ARG A 532 28.84 4.82 -5.60
CA ARG A 532 27.63 4.15 -5.13
C ARG A 532 26.64 3.93 -6.28
N LYS A 533 26.29 4.98 -7.04
CA LYS A 533 25.34 4.85 -8.16
C LYS A 533 25.90 4.05 -9.34
N ALA A 534 27.18 4.21 -9.68
CA ALA A 534 27.76 3.59 -10.87
C ALA A 534 28.15 2.12 -10.64
N PHE A 535 28.62 1.75 -9.45
CA PHE A 535 29.28 0.46 -9.22
C PHE A 535 28.61 -0.43 -8.17
N TYR A 536 27.67 0.06 -7.37
CA TYR A 536 26.93 -0.77 -6.40
C TYR A 536 25.85 -1.62 -7.08
N THR A 537 26.29 -2.57 -7.91
CA THR A 537 25.42 -3.44 -8.70
C THR A 537 25.53 -4.89 -8.23
N PRO A 538 24.46 -5.71 -8.34
CA PRO A 538 24.51 -7.13 -7.98
C PRO A 538 25.59 -7.90 -8.75
N THR A 539 25.91 -7.46 -9.98
CA THR A 539 26.99 -8.00 -10.80
C THR A 539 28.36 -7.70 -10.21
N PHE A 540 28.61 -6.48 -9.73
CA PHE A 540 29.84 -6.11 -9.04
C PHE A 540 30.01 -6.87 -7.71
N GLN A 541 28.96 -6.99 -6.91
CA GLN A 541 28.98 -7.78 -5.67
C GLN A 541 29.35 -9.24 -5.93
N LYS A 542 28.73 -9.84 -6.97
CA LYS A 542 29.03 -11.20 -7.40
C LYS A 542 30.47 -11.34 -7.89
N LYS A 543 30.99 -10.37 -8.65
CA LYS A 543 32.40 -10.35 -9.13
C LYS A 543 33.38 -10.32 -7.95
N CYS A 544 33.15 -9.49 -6.93
CA CYS A 544 34.00 -9.43 -5.74
C CYS A 544 34.02 -10.77 -4.98
N LYS A 545 32.84 -11.36 -4.74
CA LYS A 545 32.70 -12.66 -4.07
C LYS A 545 33.38 -13.79 -4.86
N GLN A 546 33.17 -13.83 -6.18
CA GLN A 546 33.82 -14.80 -7.06
C GLN A 546 35.34 -14.67 -7.07
N ALA A 547 35.88 -13.44 -7.06
CA ALA A 547 37.32 -13.21 -7.01
C ALA A 547 37.94 -13.68 -5.68
N VAL A 548 37.29 -13.37 -4.54
CA VAL A 548 37.72 -13.86 -3.21
C VAL A 548 37.66 -15.39 -3.15
N ASP A 549 36.58 -16.01 -3.64
CA ASP A 549 36.42 -17.47 -3.65
C ASP A 549 37.45 -18.16 -4.57
N ALA A 550 37.74 -17.56 -5.73
CA ALA A 550 38.74 -18.06 -6.67
C ALA A 550 40.15 -18.00 -6.07
N GLU A 551 40.52 -16.89 -5.42
CA GLU A 551 41.82 -16.74 -4.79
C GLU A 551 41.96 -17.61 -3.53
N LEU A 552 40.89 -17.77 -2.75
CA LEU A 552 40.85 -18.69 -1.63
C LEU A 552 41.02 -20.15 -2.07
N LYS A 553 40.40 -20.54 -3.19
CA LYS A 553 40.64 -21.84 -3.83
C LYS A 553 42.07 -21.95 -4.35
N ARG A 554 42.63 -20.91 -4.97
CA ARG A 554 44.03 -20.89 -5.46
C ARG A 554 45.02 -21.11 -4.31
N LEU A 555 44.88 -20.36 -3.22
CA LEU A 555 45.72 -20.49 -2.02
C LEU A 555 45.52 -21.84 -1.30
N GLN A 556 44.29 -22.37 -1.26
CA GLN A 556 44.03 -23.72 -0.75
C GLN A 556 44.68 -24.79 -1.63
N SER A 557 44.57 -24.69 -2.95
CA SER A 557 45.22 -25.57 -3.89
C SER A 557 46.74 -25.48 -3.75
N GLU A 558 47.33 -24.27 -3.71
CA GLU A 558 48.77 -24.08 -3.50
C GLU A 558 49.24 -24.63 -2.14
N ARG A 559 48.39 -24.54 -1.11
CA ARG A 559 48.63 -25.14 0.21
C ARG A 559 48.50 -26.67 0.18
N ILE A 560 47.59 -27.23 -0.59
CA ILE A 560 47.46 -28.68 -0.85
C ILE A 560 48.67 -29.17 -1.67
N SER A 561 49.14 -28.38 -2.64
CA SER A 561 50.36 -28.62 -3.41
C SER A 561 51.61 -28.59 -2.52
N LYS A 562 51.70 -27.65 -1.57
CA LYS A 562 52.78 -27.55 -0.57
C LYS A 562 52.63 -28.55 0.60
N ALA A 563 51.42 -29.05 0.86
CA ALA A 563 51.11 -30.11 1.83
C ALA A 563 51.18 -31.51 1.19
N THR A 564 51.95 -31.68 0.13
CA THR A 564 52.42 -32.97 -0.40
C THR A 564 53.42 -33.64 0.56
N LEU A 565 53.05 -33.82 1.84
CA LEU A 565 53.83 -34.58 2.81
C LEU A 565 52.93 -35.38 3.78
N SER A 566 51.95 -36.10 3.22
CA SER A 566 51.59 -37.43 3.71
C SER A 566 51.39 -38.34 2.51
N ARG A 567 52.47 -38.99 2.04
CA ARG A 567 52.48 -39.93 0.90
C ARG A 567 51.46 -41.06 1.04
N LYS A 568 50.92 -41.28 2.23
CA LYS A 568 49.98 -42.36 2.54
C LYS A 568 48.52 -42.00 2.18
N ASP A 569 48.12 -40.74 2.41
CA ASP A 569 46.73 -40.31 2.19
C ASP A 569 46.46 -39.94 0.73
N ALA A 570 47.44 -39.35 0.04
CA ALA A 570 47.37 -39.11 -1.41
C ALA A 570 47.31 -40.43 -2.21
N ALA A 571 48.10 -41.43 -1.82
CA ALA A 571 48.06 -42.76 -2.45
C ALA A 571 46.73 -43.49 -2.18
N ALA A 572 46.13 -43.31 -1.00
CA ALA A 572 44.83 -43.89 -0.69
C ALA A 572 43.71 -43.25 -1.52
N LYS A 573 43.71 -41.91 -1.67
CA LYS A 573 42.75 -41.19 -2.51
C LYS A 573 42.91 -41.55 -3.99
N PHE A 574 44.15 -41.60 -4.50
CA PHE A 574 44.43 -42.01 -5.88
C PHE A 574 43.92 -43.43 -6.17
N ARG A 575 44.18 -44.38 -5.27
CA ARG A 575 43.65 -45.75 -5.38
C ARG A 575 42.12 -45.80 -5.32
N SER A 576 41.50 -44.95 -4.50
CA SER A 576 40.04 -44.85 -4.41
C SER A 576 39.43 -44.34 -5.72
N VAL A 577 40.06 -43.34 -6.37
CA VAL A 577 39.63 -42.81 -7.67
C VAL A 577 39.80 -43.86 -8.77
N GLU A 578 40.95 -44.54 -8.81
CA GLU A 578 41.18 -45.61 -9.80
C GLU A 578 40.21 -46.78 -9.64
N ALA A 579 39.93 -47.22 -8.41
CA ALA A 579 38.98 -48.30 -8.16
C ALA A 579 37.54 -47.93 -8.56
N ALA A 580 37.09 -46.72 -8.20
CA ALA A 580 35.77 -46.23 -8.55
C ALA A 580 35.62 -46.02 -10.08
N PHE A 581 36.65 -45.50 -10.73
CA PHE A 581 36.70 -45.40 -12.19
C PHE A 581 36.65 -46.79 -12.85
N GLU A 582 37.42 -47.77 -12.35
CA GLU A 582 37.41 -49.13 -12.91
C GLU A 582 36.02 -49.77 -12.84
N GLU A 583 35.32 -49.64 -11.71
CA GLU A 583 33.96 -50.13 -11.54
C GLU A 583 32.97 -49.48 -12.51
N ALA A 584 33.01 -48.15 -12.64
CA ALA A 584 32.18 -47.41 -13.58
C ALA A 584 32.51 -47.79 -15.04
N PHE A 585 33.79 -47.87 -15.39
CA PHE A 585 34.26 -48.23 -16.73
C PHE A 585 33.78 -49.63 -17.14
N VAL A 586 33.95 -50.64 -16.27
CA VAL A 586 33.48 -52.00 -16.51
C VAL A 586 31.96 -52.02 -16.76
N THR A 587 31.20 -51.30 -15.94
CA THR A 587 29.75 -51.25 -16.04
C THR A 587 29.29 -50.60 -17.34
N LEU A 588 29.94 -49.50 -17.77
CA LEU A 588 29.68 -48.87 -19.06
C LEU A 588 30.05 -49.75 -20.26
N CYS A 589 31.19 -50.45 -20.23
CA CYS A 589 31.53 -51.41 -21.29
C CYS A 589 30.41 -52.44 -21.48
N TYR A 590 29.87 -52.98 -20.38
CA TYR A 590 28.78 -53.94 -20.41
C TYR A 590 27.48 -53.33 -20.91
N LEU A 591 27.15 -52.12 -20.46
CA LEU A 591 25.94 -51.40 -20.86
C LEU A 591 25.93 -51.05 -22.35
N VAL A 592 27.05 -50.53 -22.87
CA VAL A 592 27.25 -50.21 -24.30
C VAL A 592 27.05 -51.46 -25.16
N GLN A 593 27.62 -52.60 -24.77
CA GLN A 593 27.42 -53.87 -25.48
C GLN A 593 25.99 -54.43 -25.35
N ALA A 594 25.35 -54.25 -24.20
CA ALA A 594 23.98 -54.71 -23.99
C ALA A 594 22.97 -53.91 -24.84
N GLN A 595 23.19 -52.61 -25.01
CA GLN A 595 22.37 -51.74 -25.86
C GLN A 595 22.69 -51.91 -27.35
N SER A 596 23.95 -52.18 -27.73
CA SER A 596 24.28 -52.45 -29.13
C SER A 596 23.55 -53.70 -29.66
N LYS A 597 23.31 -54.70 -28.81
CA LYS A 597 22.45 -55.86 -29.14
C LYS A 597 21.00 -55.46 -29.47
N PHE A 598 20.46 -54.42 -28.81
CA PHE A 598 19.14 -53.90 -29.14
C PHE A 598 19.14 -53.21 -30.51
N LEU A 599 20.17 -52.43 -30.85
CA LEU A 599 20.30 -51.84 -32.19
C LEU A 599 20.35 -52.91 -33.28
N THR A 600 21.04 -54.04 -33.03
CA THR A 600 21.05 -55.18 -33.95
C THR A 600 19.66 -55.79 -34.11
N PHE A 601 18.90 -55.93 -33.01
CA PHE A 601 17.52 -56.40 -33.05
C PHE A 601 16.62 -55.44 -33.84
N ALA A 602 16.67 -54.13 -33.53
CA ALA A 602 15.86 -53.10 -34.17
C ALA A 602 16.12 -53.05 -35.69
N SER A 603 17.37 -53.19 -36.12
CA SER A 603 17.76 -53.24 -37.53
C SER A 603 17.14 -54.41 -38.31
N SER A 604 16.69 -55.46 -37.61
CA SER A 604 16.08 -56.66 -38.19
C SER A 604 14.56 -56.73 -38.01
N SER A 605 13.98 -55.78 -37.28
CA SER A 605 12.55 -55.73 -36.96
C SER A 605 11.82 -54.80 -37.92
N GLU A 606 10.64 -55.20 -38.37
CA GLU A 606 9.79 -54.39 -39.26
C GLU A 606 9.17 -53.16 -38.53
N ALA A 607 9.24 -53.11 -37.21
CA ALA A 607 8.70 -52.03 -36.39
C ALA A 607 9.52 -50.73 -36.47
N PHE A 608 10.76 -50.78 -36.97
CA PHE A 608 11.68 -49.63 -37.01
C PHE A 608 12.00 -49.25 -38.46
N ASP A 609 11.53 -48.08 -38.87
CA ASP A 609 11.89 -47.51 -40.16
C ASP A 609 13.31 -46.87 -40.13
N LYS A 610 13.72 -46.33 -41.29
CA LYS A 610 15.05 -45.72 -41.43
C LYS A 610 15.25 -44.53 -40.48
N GLU A 611 14.21 -43.73 -40.23
CA GLU A 611 14.29 -42.54 -39.38
C GLU A 611 14.42 -42.94 -37.91
N CYS A 612 13.61 -43.89 -37.46
CA CYS A 612 13.71 -44.48 -36.12
C CYS A 612 15.11 -45.05 -35.87
N MET A 613 15.69 -45.73 -36.86
CA MET A 613 17.03 -46.27 -36.74
C MET A 613 18.11 -45.20 -36.60
N GLU A 614 17.98 -44.05 -37.27
CA GLU A 614 18.93 -42.94 -37.10
C GLU A 614 18.78 -42.29 -35.72
N ILE A 615 17.55 -42.13 -35.20
CA ILE A 615 17.31 -41.64 -33.84
C ILE A 615 17.94 -42.58 -32.81
N LEU A 616 17.71 -43.89 -32.91
CA LEU A 616 18.27 -44.87 -31.97
C LEU A 616 19.80 -44.88 -31.98
N LYS A 617 20.43 -44.81 -33.16
CA LYS A 617 21.90 -44.73 -33.26
C LYS A 617 22.42 -43.42 -32.67
N SER A 618 21.74 -42.31 -32.93
CA SER A 618 22.11 -40.99 -32.43
C SER A 618 22.05 -40.96 -30.89
N GLU A 619 20.94 -41.39 -30.29
CA GLU A 619 20.78 -41.45 -28.82
C GLU A 619 21.77 -42.43 -28.16
N PHE A 620 22.08 -43.56 -28.81
CA PHE A 620 23.09 -44.50 -28.33
C PHE A 620 24.50 -43.88 -28.31
N LEU A 621 24.84 -43.11 -29.35
CA LEU A 621 26.13 -42.43 -29.45
C LEU A 621 26.26 -41.24 -28.48
N GLN A 622 25.20 -40.44 -28.34
CA GLN A 622 25.17 -39.26 -27.46
C GLN A 622 24.97 -39.59 -25.98
N GLY A 623 24.43 -40.78 -25.69
CA GLY A 623 24.21 -41.26 -24.34
C GLY A 623 25.40 -42.06 -23.81
N PRO A 624 25.29 -43.40 -23.71
CA PRO A 624 26.30 -44.23 -23.05
C PRO A 624 27.67 -44.22 -23.74
N CYS A 625 27.75 -43.99 -25.06
CA CYS A 625 29.03 -43.92 -25.76
C CYS A 625 29.77 -42.60 -25.46
N ALA A 626 29.06 -41.48 -25.43
CA ALA A 626 29.61 -40.19 -25.02
C ALA A 626 30.00 -40.18 -23.53
N ASP A 627 29.20 -40.78 -22.65
CA ASP A 627 29.55 -40.95 -21.22
C ASP A 627 30.84 -41.77 -21.06
N LEU A 628 30.94 -42.93 -21.72
CA LEU A 628 32.18 -43.73 -21.72
C LEU A 628 33.38 -42.92 -22.24
N THR A 629 33.19 -42.16 -23.32
CA THR A 629 34.23 -41.31 -23.91
C THR A 629 34.68 -40.20 -22.97
N SER A 630 33.74 -39.55 -22.30
CA SER A 630 34.02 -38.50 -21.31
C SER A 630 34.77 -39.04 -20.12
N ARG A 631 34.35 -40.18 -19.55
CA ARG A 631 35.06 -40.79 -18.41
C ARG A 631 36.46 -41.24 -18.78
N ILE A 632 36.66 -41.82 -19.98
CA ILE A 632 38.00 -42.14 -20.49
C ILE A 632 38.83 -40.87 -20.63
N THR A 633 38.25 -39.79 -21.20
CA THR A 633 38.95 -38.51 -21.40
C THR A 633 39.36 -37.89 -20.06
N GLN A 634 38.44 -37.82 -19.09
CA GLN A 634 38.69 -37.30 -17.75
C GLN A 634 39.73 -38.13 -16.99
N GLN A 635 39.72 -39.46 -17.14
CA GLN A 635 40.76 -40.31 -16.56
C GLN A 635 42.13 -40.07 -17.21
N CYS A 636 42.20 -39.79 -18.51
CA CYS A 636 43.44 -39.38 -19.17
C CYS A 636 43.94 -38.03 -18.64
N ILE A 637 43.06 -37.04 -18.48
CA ILE A 637 43.39 -35.73 -17.89
C ILE A 637 43.96 -35.92 -16.48
N PHE A 638 43.27 -36.70 -15.65
CA PHE A 638 43.69 -37.02 -14.28
C PHE A 638 45.06 -37.71 -14.22
N LYS A 639 45.30 -38.72 -15.06
CA LYS A 639 46.56 -39.46 -15.09
C LYS A 639 47.76 -38.64 -15.60
N ASN A 640 47.51 -37.63 -16.43
CA ASN A 640 48.56 -36.79 -17.00
C ASN A 640 48.73 -35.45 -16.25
N GLU A 641 48.05 -35.28 -15.11
CA GLU A 641 48.11 -34.06 -14.27
C GLU A 641 47.88 -32.77 -15.07
N GLN A 642 46.94 -32.79 -16.01
CA GLN A 642 46.62 -31.63 -16.86
C GLN A 642 45.59 -30.72 -16.21
N ASP A 643 45.71 -29.41 -16.46
CA ASP A 643 44.77 -28.39 -15.98
C ASP A 643 43.34 -28.64 -16.50
N ASP A 644 42.34 -28.13 -15.75
CA ASP A 644 40.89 -28.20 -16.03
C ASP A 644 40.48 -27.36 -17.27
N LEU A 645 41.07 -27.66 -18.43
CA LEU A 645 40.84 -26.93 -19.69
C LEU A 645 39.55 -27.36 -20.40
N PHE A 646 39.06 -28.58 -20.12
CA PHE A 646 37.90 -29.17 -20.77
C PHE A 646 36.70 -29.22 -19.83
N THR A 647 35.51 -28.99 -20.38
CA THR A 647 34.25 -29.27 -19.69
C THR A 647 33.45 -30.32 -20.47
N PHE A 648 32.60 -31.07 -19.76
CA PHE A 648 31.86 -32.21 -20.30
C PHE A 648 30.33 -32.01 -20.24
N ASP A 649 29.91 -30.78 -19.94
CA ASP A 649 28.53 -30.41 -19.69
C ASP A 649 27.84 -29.90 -20.95
N HIS A 650 26.65 -30.43 -21.22
CA HIS A 650 25.84 -29.97 -22.34
C HIS A 650 25.33 -28.54 -22.08
N PRO A 651 25.40 -27.62 -23.05
CA PRO A 651 24.98 -26.22 -22.86
C PRO A 651 23.53 -26.05 -22.37
N GLU A 652 22.64 -26.97 -22.77
CA GLU A 652 21.23 -26.97 -22.35
C GLU A 652 21.03 -27.47 -20.90
N ASP A 653 22.01 -28.17 -20.32
CA ASP A 653 21.93 -28.78 -18.99
C ASP A 653 22.54 -27.90 -17.88
N LEU A 654 23.03 -26.69 -18.21
CA LEU A 654 23.70 -25.76 -17.28
C LEU A 654 22.82 -25.26 -16.12
N ASN A 655 21.51 -25.46 -16.18
CA ASN A 655 20.55 -25.05 -15.13
C ASN A 655 20.24 -26.15 -14.09
N ILE A 656 20.77 -27.36 -14.26
CA ILE A 656 20.53 -28.46 -13.31
C ILE A 656 21.68 -28.47 -12.30
N LYS A 657 21.39 -28.14 -11.03
CA LYS A 657 22.35 -28.31 -9.93
C LYS A 657 22.77 -29.77 -9.86
N LYS A 658 23.97 -30.10 -10.32
CA LYS A 658 24.57 -31.41 -10.07
C LYS A 658 24.66 -31.61 -8.56
N ALA A 659 24.03 -32.67 -8.07
CA ALA A 659 24.16 -33.07 -6.68
C ALA A 659 25.66 -33.32 -6.41
N GLN A 660 26.21 -32.64 -5.40
CA GLN A 660 27.58 -32.92 -4.98
C GLN A 660 27.69 -34.41 -4.65
N THR A 661 28.61 -35.10 -5.29
CA THR A 661 28.92 -36.49 -5.01
C THR A 661 29.30 -36.62 -3.53
N GLU A 662 28.49 -37.35 -2.76
CA GLU A 662 28.58 -37.50 -1.29
C GLU A 662 29.94 -37.98 -0.78
N ASN A 663 30.81 -38.47 -1.68
CA ASN A 663 32.03 -39.19 -1.37
C ASN A 663 33.33 -38.43 -1.73
N GLY A 664 33.27 -37.19 -2.23
CA GLY A 664 34.45 -36.40 -2.59
C GLY A 664 35.30 -37.00 -3.71
N LEU A 665 34.71 -37.90 -4.51
CA LEU A 665 35.28 -38.48 -5.73
C LEU A 665 34.90 -37.61 -6.94
N PRO A 666 35.73 -37.56 -8.00
CA PRO A 666 35.36 -36.89 -9.24
C PRO A 666 34.07 -37.45 -9.86
N ASP A 667 33.31 -36.61 -10.55
CA ASP A 667 32.01 -36.99 -11.16
C ASP A 667 32.12 -38.16 -12.15
N TYR A 668 33.25 -38.28 -12.86
CA TYR A 668 33.51 -39.39 -13.80
C TYR A 668 33.76 -40.75 -13.11
N CYS A 669 33.88 -40.76 -11.78
CA CYS A 669 33.93 -41.96 -10.94
C CYS A 669 32.56 -42.33 -10.34
N SER A 670 31.51 -41.56 -10.62
CA SER A 670 30.15 -41.86 -10.13
C SER A 670 29.66 -43.20 -10.67
N SER A 671 28.81 -43.89 -9.91
CA SER A 671 28.18 -45.14 -10.36
C SER A 671 27.35 -44.89 -11.63
N VAL A 672 27.47 -45.79 -12.61
CA VAL A 672 26.76 -45.68 -13.88
C VAL A 672 25.28 -45.97 -13.66
N ASP A 673 24.41 -45.05 -14.09
CA ASP A 673 22.98 -45.28 -14.06
C ASP A 673 22.58 -46.28 -15.16
N THR A 674 22.61 -47.57 -14.79
CA THR A 674 22.13 -48.62 -15.68
C THR A 674 20.62 -48.61 -15.82
N ALA A 675 19.87 -47.85 -15.01
CA ALA A 675 18.42 -47.74 -14.97
C ALA A 675 17.85 -46.59 -15.81
N ALA A 676 18.70 -45.73 -16.38
CA ALA A 676 18.32 -44.52 -17.11
C ALA A 676 17.25 -44.76 -18.20
N ARG A 677 16.19 -43.94 -18.20
CA ARG A 677 15.18 -43.88 -19.27
C ARG A 677 15.73 -43.15 -20.49
N ARG A 678 16.47 -42.08 -20.25
CA ARG A 678 17.23 -41.28 -21.22
C ARG A 678 18.59 -40.99 -20.60
N TYR A 679 19.65 -41.17 -21.38
CA TYR A 679 21.00 -40.91 -20.91
C TYR A 679 21.27 -39.41 -20.87
N PRO A 680 22.01 -38.91 -19.87
CA PRO A 680 22.48 -37.52 -19.87
C PRO A 680 23.30 -37.23 -21.13
N ARG A 681 23.11 -36.04 -21.70
CA ARG A 681 23.91 -35.60 -22.84
C ARG A 681 25.28 -35.17 -22.33
N THR A 682 26.31 -35.77 -22.89
CA THR A 682 27.70 -35.45 -22.56
C THR A 682 28.30 -34.63 -23.70
N PHE A 683 28.89 -33.48 -23.38
CA PHE A 683 29.36 -32.54 -24.40
C PHE A 683 30.76 -32.02 -24.10
N LEU A 684 31.72 -32.30 -24.98
CA LEU A 684 33.08 -31.79 -24.84
C LEU A 684 33.20 -30.34 -25.31
N SER A 685 33.68 -29.46 -24.44
CA SER A 685 34.01 -28.08 -24.82
C SER A 685 35.27 -27.57 -24.12
N CYS A 686 35.82 -26.46 -24.61
CA CYS A 686 36.91 -25.74 -23.98
C CYS A 686 36.71 -24.22 -24.14
N PRO A 687 37.35 -23.36 -23.31
CA PRO A 687 37.19 -21.91 -23.40
C PRO A 687 37.41 -21.37 -24.83
N PRO A 688 36.48 -20.54 -25.36
CA PRO A 688 36.64 -19.91 -26.67
C PRO A 688 37.94 -19.10 -26.75
N PRO A 689 38.57 -18.99 -27.95
CA PRO A 689 38.08 -19.39 -29.27
C PRO A 689 38.51 -20.78 -29.74
N ARG A 690 38.98 -21.66 -28.84
CA ARG A 690 39.62 -22.93 -29.25
C ARG A 690 38.59 -24.03 -29.51
N ASP A 691 38.84 -24.86 -30.52
CA ASP A 691 38.11 -26.11 -30.75
C ASP A 691 38.68 -27.19 -29.80
N PRO A 692 37.83 -27.92 -29.05
CA PRO A 692 38.29 -28.92 -28.11
C PRO A 692 39.05 -30.09 -28.76
N LEU A 693 38.75 -30.46 -30.02
CA LEU A 693 39.39 -31.61 -30.64
C LEU A 693 40.87 -31.38 -30.97
N PRO A 694 41.29 -30.28 -31.64
CA PRO A 694 42.70 -29.91 -31.79
C PRO A 694 43.42 -29.77 -30.45
N VAL A 695 42.80 -29.07 -29.48
CA VAL A 695 43.39 -28.88 -28.15
C VAL A 695 43.67 -30.24 -27.50
N LEU A 696 42.72 -31.17 -27.58
CA LEU A 696 42.89 -32.51 -27.04
C LEU A 696 44.04 -33.29 -27.72
N ARG A 697 44.29 -33.07 -29.02
CA ARG A 697 45.47 -33.67 -29.70
C ARG A 697 46.78 -33.07 -29.25
N GLU A 698 46.80 -31.77 -28.95
CA GLU A 698 47.98 -31.04 -28.52
C GLU A 698 48.31 -31.29 -27.05
N SER A 699 47.29 -31.46 -26.21
CA SER A 699 47.46 -31.65 -24.77
C SER A 699 48.16 -32.98 -24.45
N PHE A 700 47.86 -34.08 -25.15
CA PHE A 700 48.44 -35.38 -24.82
C PHE A 700 49.59 -35.76 -25.76
N SER A 701 50.72 -36.19 -25.19
CA SER A 701 51.84 -36.72 -25.97
C SER A 701 51.50 -38.07 -26.64
N GLY A 702 52.04 -38.30 -27.83
CA GLY A 702 51.90 -39.58 -28.56
C GLY A 702 50.56 -39.73 -29.26
N THR A 703 50.00 -40.94 -29.27
CA THR A 703 48.75 -41.25 -29.99
C THR A 703 47.49 -41.05 -29.15
N THR A 704 47.62 -40.79 -27.84
CA THR A 704 46.51 -40.66 -26.89
C THR A 704 45.53 -39.56 -27.29
N GLY A 705 46.04 -38.35 -27.57
CA GLY A 705 45.19 -37.22 -27.97
C GLY A 705 44.44 -37.51 -29.27
N VAL A 706 45.11 -38.11 -30.27
CA VAL A 706 44.48 -38.50 -31.54
C VAL A 706 43.39 -39.55 -31.33
N ALA A 707 43.65 -40.57 -30.50
CA ALA A 707 42.70 -41.64 -30.22
C ALA A 707 41.47 -41.13 -29.44
N LEU A 708 41.65 -40.21 -28.49
CA LEU A 708 40.57 -39.55 -27.77
C LEU A 708 39.75 -38.63 -28.69
N SER A 709 40.38 -37.79 -29.52
CA SER A 709 39.64 -36.97 -30.49
C SER A 709 38.83 -37.84 -31.45
N ARG A 710 39.36 -39.01 -31.82
CA ARG A 710 38.66 -39.95 -32.69
C ARG A 710 37.43 -40.55 -32.01
N LEU A 711 37.47 -40.85 -30.70
CA LEU A 711 36.28 -41.29 -29.95
C LEU A 711 35.17 -40.25 -30.02
N TRP A 712 35.48 -38.98 -29.73
CA TRP A 712 34.51 -37.89 -29.80
C TRP A 712 33.93 -37.68 -31.21
N ILE A 713 34.77 -37.80 -32.26
CA ILE A 713 34.30 -37.76 -33.65
C ILE A 713 33.33 -38.91 -33.95
N LEU A 714 33.58 -40.11 -33.41
CA LEU A 714 32.74 -41.28 -33.63
C LEU A 714 31.41 -41.20 -32.86
N CYS A 715 31.36 -40.49 -31.74
CA CYS A 715 30.11 -40.13 -31.06
C CYS A 715 29.23 -39.18 -31.89
N GLY A 716 29.82 -38.32 -32.72
CA GLY A 716 29.11 -37.40 -33.61
C GLY A 716 29.23 -35.93 -33.20
N GLY A 717 28.82 -35.04 -34.12
CA GLY A 717 29.01 -33.59 -34.02
C GLY A 717 28.29 -32.92 -32.86
N GLU A 718 27.20 -33.52 -32.37
CA GLU A 718 26.43 -32.99 -31.23
C GLU A 718 27.11 -33.26 -29.88
N CYS A 719 28.20 -34.03 -29.85
CA CYS A 719 28.90 -34.38 -28.61
C CYS A 719 30.10 -33.46 -28.31
N TYR A 720 30.41 -32.47 -29.15
CA TYR A 720 31.52 -31.54 -28.92
C TYR A 720 31.36 -30.19 -29.61
N GLN A 721 31.96 -29.16 -29.04
CA GLN A 721 31.98 -27.81 -29.59
C GLN A 721 32.68 -27.78 -30.96
N GLY A 722 32.05 -27.18 -31.97
CA GLY A 722 32.56 -27.15 -33.35
C GLY A 722 32.20 -28.39 -34.19
N GLY A 723 31.45 -29.35 -33.64
CA GLY A 723 30.96 -30.50 -34.38
C GLY A 723 29.72 -30.23 -35.27
N ILE A 724 29.07 -29.08 -35.06
CA ILE A 724 27.99 -28.53 -35.88
C ILE A 724 28.52 -27.29 -36.61
N ILE A 725 28.43 -27.28 -37.93
CA ILE A 725 28.95 -26.20 -38.78
C ILE A 725 27.75 -25.51 -39.44
N GLN A 726 27.62 -24.20 -39.23
CA GLN A 726 26.71 -23.35 -40.00
C GLN A 726 27.35 -23.09 -41.37
N VAL A 727 26.69 -23.56 -42.43
CA VAL A 727 27.10 -23.23 -43.80
C VAL A 727 26.19 -22.11 -44.27
N ALA A 728 26.77 -20.93 -44.50
CA ALA A 728 26.07 -19.84 -45.17
C ALA A 728 26.07 -20.16 -46.68
N ASP A 729 24.94 -20.59 -47.22
CA ASP A 729 24.76 -20.62 -48.67
C ASP A 729 24.45 -19.19 -49.14
N GLU A 730 25.19 -18.71 -50.14
CA GLU A 730 25.08 -17.33 -50.65
C GLU A 730 23.74 -17.07 -51.39
N ASP A 731 22.94 -18.11 -51.66
CA ASP A 731 21.76 -18.05 -52.53
C ASP A 731 20.42 -18.54 -51.91
N GLU A 732 20.37 -18.98 -50.64
CA GLU A 732 19.11 -19.40 -49.99
C GLU A 732 18.96 -18.85 -48.55
N THR A 733 17.75 -18.35 -48.24
CA THR A 733 17.37 -17.71 -46.96
C THR A 733 17.30 -18.65 -45.74
N GLU A 734 17.68 -19.93 -45.87
CA GLU A 734 17.64 -20.92 -44.78
C GLU A 734 19.05 -21.35 -44.37
N GLU A 735 19.40 -21.12 -43.09
CA GLU A 735 20.66 -21.57 -42.51
C GLU A 735 20.70 -23.11 -42.42
N VAL A 736 21.48 -23.77 -43.28
CA VAL A 736 21.65 -25.23 -43.21
C VAL A 736 22.73 -25.59 -42.19
N LEU A 737 22.31 -26.18 -41.07
CA LEU A 737 23.20 -26.73 -40.05
C LEU A 737 23.76 -28.09 -40.49
N HIS A 738 25.05 -28.17 -40.78
CA HIS A 738 25.72 -29.44 -41.05
C HIS A 738 26.27 -30.06 -39.76
N VAL A 739 25.61 -31.11 -39.27
CA VAL A 739 26.07 -31.90 -38.12
C VAL A 739 26.97 -33.04 -38.60
N ARG A 740 28.18 -33.19 -38.02
CA ARG A 740 29.05 -34.33 -38.35
C ARG A 740 28.38 -35.65 -37.90
N PRO A 741 28.16 -36.64 -38.80
CA PRO A 741 27.52 -37.89 -38.40
C PRO A 741 28.43 -38.74 -37.53
N GLY A 742 27.85 -39.36 -36.51
CA GLY A 742 28.53 -40.38 -35.70
C GLY A 742 28.56 -41.75 -36.38
N ASN A 743 29.31 -42.70 -35.82
CA ASN A 743 29.43 -44.07 -36.36
C ASN A 743 29.52 -45.11 -35.24
N VAL A 744 28.46 -45.90 -35.08
CA VAL A 744 28.32 -46.95 -34.04
C VAL A 744 29.38 -48.04 -34.17
N ASP A 745 29.52 -48.67 -35.33
CA ASP A 745 30.46 -49.78 -35.53
C ASP A 745 31.91 -49.30 -35.40
N GLY A 746 32.17 -48.09 -35.93
CA GLY A 746 33.45 -47.42 -35.79
C GLY A 746 33.78 -47.10 -34.34
N PHE A 747 32.80 -46.63 -33.56
CA PHE A 747 32.95 -46.37 -32.12
C PHE A 747 33.32 -47.65 -31.36
N LEU A 748 32.52 -48.71 -31.53
CA LEU A 748 32.71 -49.99 -30.83
C LEU A 748 34.08 -50.61 -31.14
N SER A 749 34.50 -50.59 -32.40
CA SER A 749 35.81 -51.10 -32.81
C SER A 749 36.94 -50.26 -32.21
N HIS A 750 36.82 -48.93 -32.28
CA HIS A 750 37.86 -48.00 -31.82
C HIS A 750 38.03 -48.05 -30.29
N VAL A 751 36.96 -48.11 -29.52
CA VAL A 751 37.04 -48.23 -28.06
C VAL A 751 37.62 -49.58 -27.64
N GLU A 752 37.28 -50.66 -28.35
CA GLU A 752 37.84 -51.98 -28.10
C GLU A 752 39.36 -52.02 -28.29
N GLU A 753 39.84 -51.44 -29.40
CA GLU A 753 41.26 -51.42 -29.75
C GLU A 753 42.08 -50.49 -28.83
N ASN A 754 41.53 -49.36 -28.41
CA ASN A 754 42.31 -48.28 -27.78
C ASN A 754 42.14 -48.15 -26.26
N SER A 755 41.13 -48.77 -25.63
CA SER A 755 40.87 -48.59 -24.18
C SER A 755 42.09 -48.87 -23.30
N LEU A 756 42.83 -49.94 -23.58
CA LEU A 756 44.02 -50.30 -22.79
C LEU A 756 45.09 -49.21 -22.84
N SER A 757 45.29 -48.60 -24.03
CA SER A 757 46.26 -47.52 -24.21
C SER A 757 45.80 -46.20 -23.60
N LEU A 758 44.49 -45.94 -23.59
CA LEU A 758 43.91 -44.69 -23.12
C LEU A 758 43.83 -44.64 -21.59
N CYS A 759 43.12 -45.59 -20.97
CA CYS A 759 42.84 -45.56 -19.54
C CYS A 759 43.59 -46.64 -18.74
N GLY A 760 44.40 -47.48 -19.39
CA GLY A 760 45.12 -48.59 -18.73
C GLY A 760 44.25 -49.81 -18.45
N LEU A 761 42.99 -49.82 -18.91
CA LEU A 761 42.05 -50.92 -18.74
C LEU A 761 41.63 -51.47 -20.11
N PRO A 762 41.64 -52.79 -20.33
CA PRO A 762 41.13 -53.35 -21.58
C PRO A 762 39.60 -53.21 -21.61
N PHE A 763 39.05 -52.98 -22.80
CA PHE A 763 37.60 -52.95 -23.01
C PHE A 763 36.98 -54.28 -22.55
N LYS A 764 36.06 -54.21 -21.58
CA LYS A 764 35.55 -55.42 -20.91
C LYS A 764 34.47 -56.07 -21.76
N LYS A 765 34.76 -57.25 -22.30
CA LYS A 765 33.81 -58.04 -23.09
C LYS A 765 32.64 -58.54 -22.25
N LEU A 766 31.43 -58.35 -22.77
CA LEU A 766 30.19 -58.80 -22.14
C LEU A 766 30.00 -60.31 -22.35
N ASP A 767 30.38 -61.09 -21.36
CA ASP A 767 30.17 -62.54 -21.33
C ASP A 767 28.79 -62.91 -20.77
N LYS A 768 28.38 -64.18 -20.91
CA LYS A 768 27.05 -64.65 -20.48
C LYS A 768 26.77 -64.46 -18.98
N LYS A 769 27.80 -64.52 -18.12
CA LYS A 769 27.65 -64.35 -16.67
C LYS A 769 27.53 -62.87 -16.32
N SER A 770 28.40 -62.02 -16.88
CA SER A 770 28.32 -60.57 -16.67
C SER A 770 27.04 -59.97 -17.25
N GLU A 771 26.57 -60.45 -18.40
CA GLU A 771 25.27 -60.08 -18.97
C GLU A 771 24.11 -60.41 -18.04
N LYS A 772 24.04 -61.65 -17.52
CA LYS A 772 23.00 -62.02 -16.56
C LYS A 772 23.01 -61.16 -15.30
N ASN A 773 24.20 -60.85 -14.79
CA ASN A 773 24.34 -60.00 -13.61
C ASN A 773 23.89 -58.56 -13.90
N LEU A 774 24.30 -57.98 -15.04
CA LEU A 774 23.87 -56.65 -15.47
C LEU A 774 22.35 -56.58 -15.60
N LEU A 775 21.75 -57.51 -16.35
CA LEU A 775 20.31 -57.54 -16.57
C LEU A 775 19.55 -57.74 -15.25
N PHE A 776 20.05 -58.59 -14.36
CA PHE A 776 19.45 -58.79 -13.03
C PHE A 776 19.50 -57.51 -12.18
N SER A 777 20.67 -56.88 -12.07
CA SER A 777 20.87 -55.64 -11.31
C SER A 777 20.03 -54.49 -11.88
N ARG A 778 20.05 -54.31 -13.20
CA ARG A 778 19.22 -53.30 -13.90
C ARG A 778 17.74 -53.55 -13.66
N LYS A 779 17.25 -54.80 -13.78
CA LYS A 779 15.84 -55.12 -13.52
C LYS A 779 15.44 -54.71 -12.09
N GLN A 780 16.28 -54.99 -11.10
CA GLN A 780 16.01 -54.63 -9.71
C GLN A 780 15.95 -53.11 -9.51
N GLN A 781 16.89 -52.37 -10.11
CA GLN A 781 16.90 -50.90 -10.05
C GLN A 781 15.66 -50.30 -10.72
N VAL A 782 15.35 -50.73 -11.96
CA VAL A 782 14.18 -50.22 -12.70
C VAL A 782 12.86 -50.59 -12.01
N ALA A 783 12.75 -51.81 -11.45
CA ALA A 783 11.57 -52.21 -10.69
C ALA A 783 11.39 -51.39 -9.40
N SER A 784 12.50 -51.06 -8.71
CA SER A 784 12.46 -50.16 -7.56
C SER A 784 11.96 -48.77 -7.97
N LEU A 785 12.46 -48.22 -9.08
CA LEU A 785 12.01 -46.92 -9.60
C LEU A 785 10.54 -46.94 -10.02
N LEU A 786 10.09 -48.01 -10.70
CA LEU A 786 8.68 -48.20 -11.08
C LEU A 786 7.76 -48.22 -9.85
N SER A 787 8.17 -48.88 -8.77
CA SER A 787 7.36 -48.94 -7.54
C SER A 787 7.18 -47.58 -6.86
N LEU A 788 8.15 -46.68 -7.02
CA LEU A 788 8.15 -45.33 -6.45
C LEU A 788 7.51 -44.28 -7.38
N SER A 789 7.27 -44.62 -8.65
CA SER A 789 6.81 -43.67 -9.65
C SER A 789 5.30 -43.47 -9.59
N SER A 790 4.82 -42.22 -9.59
CA SER A 790 3.39 -41.90 -9.68
C SER A 790 2.97 -41.36 -11.05
N ASP A 791 3.93 -40.87 -11.84
CA ASP A 791 3.68 -40.30 -13.16
C ASP A 791 3.34 -41.40 -14.20
N PRO A 792 2.19 -41.32 -14.88
CA PRO A 792 1.75 -42.29 -15.89
C PRO A 792 2.77 -42.55 -17.00
N THR A 793 3.46 -41.50 -17.47
CA THR A 793 4.48 -41.61 -18.52
C THR A 793 5.67 -42.44 -18.04
N THR A 794 6.16 -42.13 -16.84
CA THR A 794 7.27 -42.83 -16.20
C THR A 794 6.93 -44.28 -15.87
N ILE A 795 5.69 -44.55 -15.42
CA ILE A 795 5.17 -45.90 -15.18
C ILE A 795 5.19 -46.72 -16.47
N LEU A 796 4.67 -46.16 -17.57
CA LEU A 796 4.64 -46.81 -18.87
C LEU A 796 6.05 -47.13 -19.38
N GLU A 797 6.94 -46.14 -19.39
CA GLU A 797 8.31 -46.29 -19.90
C GLU A 797 9.12 -47.33 -19.11
N TYR A 798 9.08 -47.30 -17.76
CA TYR A 798 9.76 -48.31 -16.95
C TYR A 798 9.16 -49.71 -17.12
N THR A 799 7.84 -49.81 -17.28
CA THR A 799 7.18 -51.10 -17.53
C THR A 799 7.62 -51.67 -18.87
N ILE A 800 7.66 -50.86 -19.93
CA ILE A 800 8.18 -51.26 -21.25
C ILE A 800 9.63 -51.75 -21.12
N MET A 801 10.49 -50.97 -20.45
CA MET A 801 11.90 -51.34 -20.24
C MET A 801 12.06 -52.70 -19.53
N ILE A 802 11.29 -52.95 -18.47
CA ILE A 802 11.36 -54.22 -17.75
C ILE A 802 10.83 -55.36 -18.60
N LEU A 803 9.66 -55.20 -19.23
CA LEU A 803 9.01 -56.26 -20.00
C LEU A 803 9.84 -56.66 -21.22
N PHE A 804 10.39 -55.69 -21.95
CA PHE A 804 11.29 -55.95 -23.07
C PHE A 804 12.53 -56.75 -22.61
N GLN A 805 13.10 -56.37 -21.47
CA GLN A 805 14.22 -57.07 -20.88
C GLN A 805 13.84 -58.51 -20.44
N GLN A 806 12.65 -58.71 -19.88
CA GLN A 806 12.19 -60.05 -19.48
C GLN A 806 12.05 -60.97 -20.70
N VAL A 807 11.39 -60.49 -21.76
CA VAL A 807 10.98 -61.32 -22.89
C VAL A 807 12.14 -61.58 -23.86
N ARG A 808 12.96 -60.56 -24.12
CA ARG A 808 14.05 -60.58 -25.11
C ARG A 808 15.46 -60.54 -24.53
N GLN A 809 15.64 -60.29 -23.23
CA GLN A 809 16.96 -60.09 -22.60
C GLN A 809 17.75 -58.94 -23.25
N LEU A 810 17.05 -57.91 -23.73
CA LEU A 810 17.63 -56.72 -24.36
C LEU A 810 17.44 -55.49 -23.48
N VAL A 811 18.40 -54.57 -23.53
CA VAL A 811 18.35 -53.29 -22.82
C VAL A 811 17.82 -52.23 -23.77
N VAL A 812 16.68 -51.64 -23.41
CA VAL A 812 16.04 -50.54 -24.14
C VAL A 812 16.01 -49.26 -23.30
N SER A 813 16.07 -48.12 -23.97
CA SER A 813 16.02 -46.76 -23.42
C SER A 813 15.85 -45.78 -24.59
N GLY A 814 15.56 -44.52 -24.31
CA GLY A 814 15.52 -43.45 -25.31
C GLY A 814 14.13 -42.86 -25.56
N SER A 815 14.03 -41.96 -26.53
CA SER A 815 12.78 -41.25 -26.87
C SER A 815 11.73 -42.16 -27.50
N LEU A 816 12.14 -43.24 -28.16
CA LEU A 816 11.23 -44.14 -28.90
C LEU A 816 10.55 -45.21 -28.03
N LEU A 817 10.73 -45.20 -26.70
CA LEU A 817 10.13 -46.19 -25.78
C LEU A 817 8.62 -46.34 -25.98
N ARG A 818 7.91 -45.22 -26.14
CA ARG A 818 6.44 -45.17 -26.27
C ARG A 818 5.92 -45.37 -27.70
N GLY A 819 6.81 -45.38 -28.69
CA GLY A 819 6.45 -45.55 -30.10
C GLY A 819 6.87 -46.94 -30.63
N PRO A 820 7.81 -47.01 -31.59
CA PRO A 820 8.25 -48.27 -32.20
C PRO A 820 8.64 -49.38 -31.22
N ILE A 821 9.24 -49.03 -30.07
CA ILE A 821 9.66 -50.01 -29.06
C ILE A 821 8.45 -50.66 -28.39
N LEU A 822 7.41 -49.89 -28.08
CA LEU A 822 6.14 -50.40 -27.56
C LEU A 822 5.44 -51.28 -28.59
N THR A 823 5.39 -50.86 -29.87
CA THR A 823 4.82 -51.67 -30.95
C THR A 823 5.54 -53.02 -31.07
N ALA A 824 6.87 -53.01 -31.11
CA ALA A 824 7.67 -54.24 -31.15
C ALA A 824 7.44 -55.12 -29.91
N LEU A 825 7.24 -54.53 -28.73
CA LEU A 825 6.92 -55.26 -27.50
C LEU A 825 5.53 -55.90 -27.55
N SER A 826 4.52 -55.20 -28.08
CA SER A 826 3.15 -55.70 -28.19
C SER A 826 3.03 -56.90 -29.14
N GLU A 827 3.92 -57.01 -30.12
CA GLU A 827 4.00 -58.15 -31.05
C GLU A 827 4.72 -59.37 -30.47
N GLU A 828 5.31 -59.25 -29.27
CA GLU A 828 6.04 -60.33 -28.64
C GLU A 828 5.14 -61.45 -28.14
N ARG A 829 5.38 -62.68 -28.60
CA ARG A 829 4.60 -63.87 -28.22
C ARG A 829 4.51 -64.17 -26.72
N LYS A 830 5.45 -63.66 -25.91
CA LYS A 830 5.45 -63.87 -24.45
C LYS A 830 4.68 -62.78 -23.69
N ILE A 831 4.26 -61.72 -24.36
CA ILE A 831 3.42 -60.66 -23.79
C ILE A 831 1.97 -61.06 -23.98
N PRO A 832 1.17 -61.18 -22.91
CA PRO A 832 -0.27 -61.42 -23.04
C PRO A 832 -0.98 -60.27 -23.74
N GLU A 833 -2.00 -60.58 -24.55
CA GLU A 833 -2.76 -59.59 -25.33
C GLU A 833 -3.36 -58.49 -24.45
N ALA A 834 -3.93 -58.85 -23.29
CA ALA A 834 -4.45 -57.89 -22.32
C ALA A 834 -3.38 -56.90 -21.84
N VAL A 835 -2.14 -57.35 -21.63
CA VAL A 835 -1.03 -56.48 -21.22
C VAL A 835 -0.63 -55.54 -22.35
N ALA A 836 -0.54 -56.06 -23.58
CA ALA A 836 -0.25 -55.23 -24.76
C ALA A 836 -1.33 -54.13 -24.95
N THR A 837 -2.60 -54.51 -24.86
CA THR A 837 -3.74 -53.58 -24.97
C THR A 837 -3.72 -52.53 -23.86
N ALA A 838 -3.45 -52.93 -22.60
CA ALA A 838 -3.35 -51.99 -21.48
C ALA A 838 -2.24 -50.94 -21.67
N LEU A 839 -1.06 -51.36 -22.14
CA LEU A 839 0.05 -50.44 -22.42
C LEU A 839 -0.28 -49.48 -23.56
N GLN A 840 -0.98 -49.96 -24.61
CA GLN A 840 -1.41 -49.12 -25.73
C GLN A 840 -2.50 -48.12 -25.34
N ILE A 841 -3.49 -48.54 -24.54
CA ILE A 841 -4.52 -47.65 -23.99
C ILE A 841 -3.87 -46.55 -23.15
N LEU A 842 -2.93 -46.91 -22.26
CA LEU A 842 -2.22 -45.92 -21.46
C LEU A 842 -1.40 -44.96 -22.33
N ASN A 843 -0.72 -45.46 -23.37
CA ASN A 843 0.02 -44.59 -24.28
C ASN A 843 -0.87 -43.60 -25.04
N GLN A 844 -2.00 -44.08 -25.58
CA GLN A 844 -2.99 -43.24 -26.26
C GLN A 844 -3.59 -42.20 -25.32
N ALA A 845 -3.85 -42.59 -24.07
CA ALA A 845 -4.34 -41.66 -23.05
C ALA A 845 -3.33 -40.56 -22.74
N ILE A 846 -2.03 -40.90 -22.62
CA ILE A 846 -0.96 -39.92 -22.40
C ILE A 846 -0.85 -38.94 -23.58
N GLU A 847 -1.00 -39.43 -24.83
CA GLU A 847 -0.93 -38.58 -26.03
C GLU A 847 -2.16 -37.67 -26.19
N SER A 848 -3.35 -38.15 -25.82
CA SER A 848 -4.61 -37.42 -25.97
C SER A 848 -5.04 -36.62 -24.74
N GLY A 849 -4.36 -36.79 -23.60
CA GLY A 849 -4.78 -36.23 -22.31
C GLY A 849 -6.08 -36.85 -21.79
N GLY A 850 -6.36 -38.11 -22.15
CA GLY A 850 -7.63 -38.80 -21.85
C GLY A 850 -7.77 -39.28 -20.40
N ASP A 851 -8.99 -39.68 -20.04
CA ASP A 851 -9.37 -40.07 -18.66
C ASP A 851 -8.51 -41.22 -18.08
N ALA A 852 -8.02 -42.12 -18.93
CA ALA A 852 -7.16 -43.24 -18.53
C ALA A 852 -5.78 -42.83 -17.98
N VAL A 853 -5.35 -41.57 -18.15
CA VAL A 853 -4.16 -41.01 -17.46
C VAL A 853 -4.39 -40.91 -15.95
N SER A 854 -5.65 -40.76 -15.52
CA SER A 854 -6.05 -40.63 -14.11
C SER A 854 -6.64 -41.92 -13.52
N ASP A 855 -6.65 -43.02 -14.28
CA ASP A 855 -7.15 -44.31 -13.83
C ASP A 855 -6.12 -45.00 -12.92
N GLU A 856 -6.22 -44.74 -11.62
CA GLU A 856 -5.32 -45.32 -10.60
C GLU A 856 -5.34 -46.86 -10.60
N ALA A 857 -6.47 -47.48 -10.94
CA ALA A 857 -6.59 -48.94 -10.99
C ALA A 857 -5.79 -49.50 -12.17
N LEU A 858 -5.93 -48.92 -13.36
CA LEU A 858 -5.15 -49.29 -14.55
C LEU A 858 -3.65 -49.09 -14.30
N LEU A 859 -3.24 -47.95 -13.73
CA LEU A 859 -1.84 -47.67 -13.40
C LEU A 859 -1.26 -48.68 -12.40
N SER A 860 -2.03 -49.08 -11.39
CA SER A 860 -1.61 -50.09 -10.43
C SER A 860 -1.44 -51.47 -11.07
N LEU A 861 -2.34 -51.86 -11.98
CA LEU A 861 -2.27 -53.14 -12.69
C LEU A 861 -1.10 -53.19 -13.68
N ILE A 862 -0.80 -52.08 -14.36
CA ILE A 862 0.37 -51.96 -15.24
C ILE A 862 1.68 -52.04 -14.43
N LYS A 863 1.75 -51.39 -13.26
CA LYS A 863 2.89 -51.53 -12.33
C LYS A 863 3.09 -52.97 -11.88
N ASP A 864 2.01 -53.67 -11.56
CA ASP A 864 2.08 -55.08 -11.16
C ASP A 864 2.64 -55.95 -12.30
N CYS A 865 2.21 -55.70 -13.55
CA CYS A 865 2.78 -56.34 -14.73
C CYS A 865 4.29 -56.04 -14.89
N GLY A 866 4.74 -54.81 -14.64
CA GLY A 866 6.16 -54.44 -14.71
C GLY A 866 7.01 -55.03 -13.58
N THR A 867 6.44 -55.21 -12.38
CA THR A 867 7.16 -55.71 -11.20
C THR A 867 7.11 -57.24 -11.04
N CYS A 868 6.30 -57.93 -11.85
CA CYS A 868 6.20 -59.38 -11.82
C CYS A 868 7.55 -60.08 -12.17
N LYS A 869 7.70 -61.32 -11.70
CA LYS A 869 8.92 -62.10 -11.97
C LYS A 869 9.00 -62.55 -13.43
N ASP A 870 7.88 -63.01 -13.98
CA ASP A 870 7.74 -63.60 -15.31
C ASP A 870 6.34 -63.28 -15.85
N ILE A 871 6.25 -62.31 -16.76
CA ILE A 871 4.98 -61.82 -17.31
C ILE A 871 4.16 -62.91 -18.02
N ALA A 872 4.83 -63.93 -18.58
CA ALA A 872 4.14 -65.02 -19.27
C ALA A 872 3.39 -65.97 -18.32
N LYS A 873 3.64 -65.87 -17.00
CA LYS A 873 3.00 -66.69 -15.95
C LYS A 873 2.26 -65.84 -14.92
N HIS A 874 2.18 -64.54 -15.14
CA HIS A 874 1.54 -63.61 -14.22
C HIS A 874 0.02 -63.73 -14.29
N ASP A 875 -0.67 -63.53 -13.16
CA ASP A 875 -2.13 -63.54 -13.14
C ASP A 875 -2.66 -62.22 -13.71
N ILE A 876 -3.11 -62.27 -14.96
CA ILE A 876 -3.66 -61.11 -15.69
C ILE A 876 -5.18 -61.00 -15.56
N GLY A 877 -5.85 -61.90 -14.84
CA GLY A 877 -7.31 -61.87 -14.68
C GLY A 877 -7.86 -60.53 -14.15
N PRO A 878 -7.22 -59.88 -13.15
CA PRO A 878 -7.63 -58.54 -12.71
C PRO A 878 -7.51 -57.48 -13.81
N LEU A 879 -6.50 -57.58 -14.67
CA LEU A 879 -6.30 -56.65 -15.77
C LEU A 879 -7.35 -56.87 -16.88
N GLU A 880 -7.63 -58.11 -17.24
CA GLU A 880 -8.67 -58.46 -18.23
C GLU A 880 -10.07 -57.99 -17.77
N ALA A 881 -10.37 -58.15 -16.48
CA ALA A 881 -11.63 -57.68 -15.90
C ALA A 881 -11.75 -56.15 -15.96
N HIS A 882 -10.66 -55.43 -15.66
CA HIS A 882 -10.61 -53.97 -15.74
C HIS A 882 -10.77 -53.47 -17.18
N LEU A 883 -10.04 -54.08 -18.13
CA LEU A 883 -10.14 -53.74 -19.56
C LEU A 883 -11.51 -54.04 -20.15
N SER A 884 -12.22 -55.04 -19.65
CA SER A 884 -13.59 -55.35 -20.09
C SER A 884 -14.63 -54.36 -19.53
N SER A 885 -14.26 -53.57 -18.52
CA SER A 885 -15.13 -52.57 -17.88
C SER A 885 -14.95 -51.14 -18.43
N LEU A 886 -13.81 -50.89 -19.07
CA LEU A 886 -13.51 -49.71 -19.88
C LEU A 886 -14.18 -49.81 -21.25
#